data_AF-A0A398BP22-F1
#
_entry.id   AF-A0A398BP22-F1
#
_cell.length_a   1.000
_cell.length_b   1.000
_cell.length_c   1.000
_cell.angle_alpha   90.00
_cell.angle_beta   90.00
_cell.angle_gamma   90.00
#
_symmetry.space_group_name_H-M   'P 1'
#
loop_
_entity.id
_entity.type
_entity.pdbx_description
1 polymer ?
#
loop_
_entity_poly.entity_id
_entity_poly.type
_entity_poly.pdbx_seq_one_letter_code
_entity_poly.pdbx_strand_id
1 'polypeptide(L)'
;MRGRKLCGYDLNGWGDRAARNWCIGPDGEESAGAGILQVTGVVLQPSVVRTGEGRGARWIGGAQARLAPHGRGGGWGDIGAPDRRATVRDLMAAPRPATQPLAAALAGLASGARVCAIALDDHPARTEDLQEALLAAVAQGRLGRGLLVWRSVLAVLGCLAEEADWLAPDEGLTLGVINHVGEGFTLQKLRLRHEMGRGRALFAPERRRVAQPIDSPLGYAGLFDAARKALIAGGAGPRGDWADHAQARAALALGRPARAELLRTERGDFFQIDPPGALELPPDDRLGAIAGGMADCAMILFESLTTGAMRDALLKPLRAVCGSALIDLPEDIIARGALEAARRHDEGEPVYFDFLPQISTIVLGQDGARSHDLIEPGATLPAGRIYRSAEPAKFAIQAGQAEFSVHLRKELAPWPRKARVEIGAPVSEIVPVSLSVEQVPAAGRARLLIDAPKLSRHFTVDWEGAIELHRRWEDLVVELDGPAPTIPKRLVLPCGMELWEDSPAGQGLTSLLAQNLRCPQVDWKVLADKLSARKLKRHCISSDGDIPDQVPEQSRAHLEQLTERALAELEDRRAGRRGSNDNHALKFLTWQFRRAPDAIPAMLLEAWQDRAARRKHPFALSEASWVLIYQGLGRTCRSENDERIALARLFARPIEKWSYRQETAAAAFLLSRSDTAPLLLERSHVEQLAERVLMEFAAEHDTNYTRFNYAPFLLGGLLRWRLKEGNALVRGLDPLADALSVAIERTLSDFARHENRNETFLRAVSHYEPLLEQLLDELAGEGRNPDLLVDLYDA
;
A
#
# COMPACT_ATOMS: atom_id res chain seq x y z
N MET A 1 32.73 -24.24 29.82
CA MET A 1 31.37 -23.78 29.45
C MET A 1 30.72 -24.88 28.62
N ARG A 2 29.55 -25.41 29.00
CA ARG A 2 28.83 -26.40 28.18
C ARG A 2 28.28 -25.72 26.93
N GLY A 3 28.53 -26.27 25.74
CA GLY A 3 27.98 -25.76 24.49
C GLY A 3 26.44 -25.78 24.51
N ARG A 4 25.80 -24.82 23.84
CA ARG A 4 24.34 -24.82 23.67
C ARG A 4 23.93 -26.03 22.83
N LYS A 5 22.83 -26.69 23.22
CA LYS A 5 22.25 -27.81 22.48
C LYS A 5 21.45 -27.29 21.28
N LEU A 6 21.78 -27.77 20.09
CA LEU A 6 21.21 -27.38 18.79
C LEU A 6 20.71 -28.63 18.07
N CYS A 7 19.56 -28.54 17.41
CA CYS A 7 18.95 -29.67 16.72
C CYS A 7 18.37 -29.28 15.34
N GLY A 8 18.65 -30.08 14.32
CA GLY A 8 17.99 -30.02 13.02
C GLY A 8 17.02 -31.18 12.86
N TYR A 9 15.77 -30.91 12.46
CA TYR A 9 14.76 -31.93 12.21
C TYR A 9 14.45 -32.04 10.72
N ASP A 10 14.53 -33.27 10.21
CA ASP A 10 13.91 -33.67 8.95
C ASP A 10 12.61 -34.42 9.28
N LEU A 11 11.54 -33.65 9.52
CA LEU A 11 10.19 -34.15 9.79
C LEU A 11 9.38 -34.12 8.49
N ASN A 12 9.24 -35.28 7.83
CA ASN A 12 8.66 -35.39 6.48
C ASN A 12 7.54 -36.44 6.40
N GLY A 13 7.37 -37.29 7.43
CA GLY A 13 6.31 -38.28 7.48
C GLY A 13 6.58 -39.58 6.71
N TRP A 14 7.70 -39.68 5.98
CA TRP A 14 8.12 -40.87 5.22
C TRP A 14 9.28 -41.60 5.92
N GLY A 15 10.30 -40.83 6.30
CA GLY A 15 11.51 -41.29 6.99
C GLY A 15 12.08 -40.16 7.83
N ASP A 16 11.52 -39.99 9.04
CA ASP A 16 11.88 -38.89 9.92
C ASP A 16 13.25 -39.12 10.58
N ARG A 17 14.04 -38.06 10.73
CA ARG A 17 15.35 -38.09 11.41
C ARG A 17 15.70 -36.72 12.01
N ALA A 18 16.69 -36.70 12.90
CA ALA A 18 17.22 -35.47 13.47
C ALA A 18 18.75 -35.49 13.53
N ALA A 19 19.38 -34.34 13.41
CA ALA A 19 20.80 -34.14 13.68
C ALA A 19 20.97 -33.23 14.89
N ARG A 20 21.91 -33.55 15.78
CA ARG A 20 22.12 -32.82 17.04
C ARG A 20 23.60 -32.64 17.36
N ASN A 21 23.91 -31.57 18.10
CA ASN A 21 25.29 -31.27 18.54
C ASN A 21 25.62 -31.74 19.96
N TRP A 22 24.90 -32.76 20.44
CA TRP A 22 25.16 -33.39 21.73
C TRP A 22 24.95 -34.89 21.63
N CYS A 23 25.63 -35.63 22.50
CA CYS A 23 25.45 -37.06 22.67
C CYS A 23 25.16 -37.41 24.13
N ILE A 24 24.61 -38.61 24.33
CA ILE A 24 24.33 -39.19 25.64
C ILE A 24 25.26 -40.39 25.76
N GLY A 25 26.15 -40.36 26.75
CA GLY A 25 27.11 -41.43 27.03
C GLY A 25 26.44 -42.69 27.56
N PRO A 26 27.16 -43.83 27.64
CA PRO A 26 26.66 -45.08 28.22
C PRO A 26 26.27 -44.94 29.70
N ASP A 27 26.89 -44.00 30.40
CA ASP A 27 26.64 -43.59 31.79
C ASP A 27 25.42 -42.66 31.94
N GLY A 28 24.82 -42.24 30.83
CA GLY A 28 23.72 -41.28 30.79
C GLY A 28 24.17 -39.82 30.87
N GLU A 29 25.48 -39.54 30.93
CA GLU A 29 25.98 -38.16 30.94
C GLU A 29 25.87 -37.53 29.54
N GLU A 30 25.49 -36.26 29.49
CA GLU A 30 25.33 -35.53 28.25
C GLU A 30 26.56 -34.64 27.97
N SER A 31 27.11 -34.76 26.77
CA SER A 31 28.16 -33.85 26.28
C SER A 31 27.67 -33.08 25.05
N ALA A 32 27.93 -31.77 25.01
CA ALA A 32 27.46 -30.87 23.95
C ALA A 32 28.58 -29.90 23.50
N GLY A 33 28.71 -29.66 22.19
CA GLY A 33 29.75 -28.79 21.64
C GLY A 33 29.74 -28.69 20.12
N ALA A 34 30.47 -27.70 19.58
CA ALA A 34 30.49 -27.37 18.14
C ALA A 34 31.11 -28.47 17.25
N GLY A 35 31.97 -29.35 17.80
CA GLY A 35 32.57 -30.47 17.08
C GLY A 35 31.78 -31.79 17.19
N ILE A 36 30.63 -31.79 17.86
CA ILE A 36 29.79 -32.99 17.98
C ILE A 36 28.71 -32.92 16.90
N LEU A 37 28.64 -33.96 16.07
CA LEU A 37 27.53 -34.20 15.15
C LEU A 37 27.00 -35.61 15.38
N GLN A 38 25.76 -35.72 15.84
CA GLN A 38 25.07 -37.00 15.96
C GLN A 38 23.78 -36.95 15.16
N VAL A 39 23.68 -37.82 14.15
CA VAL A 39 22.44 -38.04 13.39
C VAL A 39 21.72 -39.24 14.02
N THR A 40 20.44 -39.07 14.33
CA THR A 40 19.60 -40.16 14.85
C THR A 40 19.34 -41.18 13.76
N GLY A 41 19.08 -42.43 14.14
CA GLY A 41 18.54 -43.41 13.19
C GLY A 41 17.21 -42.95 12.59
N VAL A 42 16.93 -43.38 11.36
CA VAL A 42 15.68 -43.05 10.66
C VAL A 42 14.48 -43.77 11.30
N VAL A 43 13.37 -43.06 11.46
CA VAL A 43 12.08 -43.65 11.82
C VAL A 43 11.25 -43.76 10.54
N LEU A 44 11.19 -44.97 9.97
CA LEU A 44 10.41 -45.25 8.76
C LEU A 44 8.91 -45.25 9.07
N GLN A 45 8.12 -44.61 8.20
CA GLN A 45 6.67 -44.44 8.36
C GLN A 45 6.30 -43.98 9.79
N PRO A 46 6.84 -42.82 10.21
CA PRO A 46 6.68 -42.29 11.55
C PRO A 46 5.20 -42.12 11.90
N SER A 47 4.87 -42.48 13.13
CA SER A 47 3.54 -42.31 13.71
C SER A 47 3.67 -41.76 15.12
N VAL A 48 2.61 -41.15 15.60
CA VAL A 48 2.44 -40.81 17.01
C VAL A 48 1.29 -41.62 17.58
N VAL A 49 1.43 -42.01 18.84
CA VAL A 49 0.42 -42.82 19.51
C VAL A 49 0.01 -42.19 20.84
N ARG A 50 -1.28 -42.28 21.13
CA ARG A 50 -1.87 -41.84 22.39
C ARG A 50 -1.84 -43.00 23.38
N THR A 51 -1.13 -42.78 24.47
CA THR A 51 -0.97 -43.74 25.59
C THR A 51 -1.68 -43.22 26.82
N GLY A 52 -2.17 -44.11 27.69
CA GLY A 52 -2.90 -43.75 28.91
C GLY A 52 -4.35 -43.29 28.66
N GLU A 53 -5.08 -43.03 29.75
CA GLU A 53 -6.49 -42.65 29.74
C GLU A 53 -6.76 -41.42 30.61
N GLY A 54 -7.88 -40.72 30.32
CA GLY A 54 -8.29 -39.51 31.05
C GLY A 54 -7.18 -38.46 31.14
N ARG A 55 -6.91 -37.98 32.36
CA ARG A 55 -5.86 -36.98 32.64
C ARG A 55 -4.43 -37.51 32.45
N GLY A 56 -4.24 -38.83 32.37
CA GLY A 56 -2.95 -39.47 32.12
C GLY A 56 -2.64 -39.70 30.64
N ALA A 57 -3.57 -39.33 29.74
CA ALA A 57 -3.38 -39.53 28.31
C ALA A 57 -2.28 -38.62 27.75
N ARG A 58 -1.31 -39.19 27.04
CA ARG A 58 -0.23 -38.44 26.37
C ARG A 58 0.11 -39.02 25.01
N TRP A 59 0.49 -38.14 24.09
CA TRP A 59 1.07 -38.53 22.81
C TRP A 59 2.56 -38.82 22.97
N ILE A 60 3.02 -39.91 22.35
CA ILE A 60 4.45 -40.24 22.20
C ILE A 60 4.77 -40.42 20.71
N GLY A 61 6.00 -40.11 20.30
CA GLY A 61 6.46 -40.20 18.91
C GLY A 61 7.75 -41.00 18.75
N GLY A 62 8.36 -40.90 17.58
CA GLY A 62 9.65 -41.52 17.25
C GLY A 62 9.65 -43.05 17.31
N ALA A 63 10.81 -43.63 17.62
CA ALA A 63 10.98 -45.09 17.68
C ALA A 63 10.06 -45.76 18.72
N GLN A 64 9.70 -45.07 19.80
CA GLN A 64 8.79 -45.58 20.82
C GLN A 64 7.37 -45.78 20.26
N ALA A 65 6.83 -44.78 19.56
CA ALA A 65 5.52 -44.88 18.94
C ALA A 65 5.48 -45.89 17.78
N ARG A 66 6.60 -46.03 17.07
CA ARG A 66 6.76 -47.06 16.04
C ARG A 66 6.58 -48.46 16.62
N LEU A 67 7.17 -48.75 17.79
CA LEU A 67 7.09 -50.07 18.43
C LEU A 67 5.78 -50.30 19.20
N ALA A 68 5.02 -49.25 19.50
CA ALA A 68 3.81 -49.37 20.31
C ALA A 68 2.70 -50.17 19.61
N PRO A 69 1.96 -51.03 20.34
CA PRO A 69 0.80 -51.76 19.81
C PRO A 69 -0.42 -50.86 19.58
N HIS A 70 -0.38 -49.63 20.10
CA HIS A 70 -1.50 -48.71 20.11
C HIS A 70 -1.96 -48.38 18.68
N GLY A 71 -3.27 -48.44 18.43
CA GLY A 71 -3.87 -48.16 17.12
C GLY A 71 -3.44 -49.07 15.97
N ARG A 72 -3.02 -50.32 16.26
CA ARG A 72 -2.71 -51.35 15.25
C ARG A 72 -3.86 -52.33 14.99
N GLY A 73 -5.09 -51.97 15.34
CA GLY A 73 -6.29 -52.75 15.05
C GLY A 73 -6.80 -53.65 16.18
N GLY A 74 -7.99 -54.23 15.98
CA GLY A 74 -8.78 -54.93 16.99
C GLY A 74 -8.10 -56.15 17.63
N GLY A 75 -7.10 -56.74 16.97
CA GLY A 75 -6.30 -57.83 17.53
C GLY A 75 -5.55 -57.46 18.82
N TRP A 76 -5.43 -56.17 19.12
CA TRP A 76 -4.83 -55.65 20.35
C TRP A 76 -5.85 -55.23 21.41
N GLY A 77 -7.15 -55.48 21.21
CA GLY A 77 -8.22 -55.01 22.11
C GLY A 77 -8.32 -53.49 22.15
N ASP A 78 -8.72 -52.92 23.29
CA ASP A 78 -8.99 -51.47 23.43
C ASP A 78 -7.77 -50.58 23.15
N ILE A 79 -6.55 -51.07 23.42
CA ILE A 79 -5.32 -50.33 23.08
C ILE A 79 -5.11 -50.24 21.56
N GLY A 80 -5.67 -51.19 20.80
CA GLY A 80 -5.62 -51.25 19.35
C GLY A 80 -6.54 -50.28 18.62
N ALA A 81 -7.36 -49.51 19.34
CA ALA A 81 -8.32 -48.58 18.77
C ALA A 81 -7.65 -47.58 17.80
N PRO A 82 -8.15 -47.42 16.55
CA PRO A 82 -7.47 -46.64 15.51
C PRO A 82 -7.22 -45.17 15.88
N ASP A 83 -8.10 -44.55 16.66
CA ASP A 83 -7.99 -43.16 17.14
C ASP A 83 -6.78 -42.94 18.07
N ARG A 84 -6.16 -44.02 18.57
CA ARG A 84 -4.94 -43.97 19.37
C ARG A 84 -3.67 -43.84 18.52
N ARG A 85 -3.74 -43.85 17.18
CA ARG A 85 -2.59 -43.70 16.28
C ARG A 85 -2.89 -42.71 15.16
N ALA A 86 -1.92 -41.86 14.87
CA ALA A 86 -1.92 -41.03 13.67
C ALA A 86 -0.55 -41.10 13.00
N THR A 87 -0.49 -41.18 11.68
CA THR A 87 0.80 -41.05 10.98
C THR A 87 1.21 -39.58 10.96
N VAL A 88 2.53 -39.31 11.01
CA VAL A 88 3.03 -37.92 10.95
C VAL A 88 2.66 -37.27 9.62
N ARG A 89 2.68 -38.05 8.53
CA ARG A 89 2.26 -37.59 7.20
C ARG A 89 0.82 -37.09 7.20
N ASP A 90 -0.13 -37.86 7.74
CA ASP A 90 -1.54 -37.46 7.72
C ASP A 90 -1.79 -36.24 8.63
N LEU A 91 -1.03 -36.12 9.73
CA LEU A 91 -1.06 -34.93 10.58
C LEU A 91 -0.58 -33.68 9.83
N MET A 92 0.49 -33.79 9.05
CA MET A 92 1.04 -32.68 8.26
C MET A 92 0.15 -32.31 7.06
N ALA A 93 -0.57 -33.27 6.49
CA ALA A 93 -1.48 -33.06 5.36
C ALA A 93 -2.88 -32.57 5.79
N ALA A 94 -3.20 -32.58 7.08
CA ALA A 94 -4.49 -32.14 7.57
C ALA A 94 -4.71 -30.63 7.29
N PRO A 95 -5.93 -30.19 6.92
CA PRO A 95 -6.22 -28.77 6.72
C PRO A 95 -5.91 -27.90 7.94
N ARG A 96 -6.06 -28.48 9.15
CA ARG A 96 -5.67 -27.86 10.42
C ARG A 96 -4.84 -28.87 11.23
N PRO A 97 -3.51 -28.87 11.09
CA PRO A 97 -2.66 -29.83 11.77
C PRO A 97 -2.73 -29.71 13.29
N ALA A 98 -2.91 -30.84 13.97
CA ALA A 98 -2.99 -30.86 15.43
C ALA A 98 -1.59 -30.67 16.06
N THR A 99 -1.44 -29.61 16.85
CA THR A 99 -0.15 -29.20 17.45
C THR A 99 0.43 -30.23 18.42
N GLN A 100 -0.40 -30.81 19.30
CA GLN A 100 0.08 -31.72 20.35
C GLN A 100 0.67 -33.04 19.79
N PRO A 101 0.02 -33.73 18.83
CA PRO A 101 0.62 -34.86 18.13
C PRO A 101 1.94 -34.49 17.41
N LEU A 102 2.00 -33.35 16.71
CA LEU A 102 3.24 -32.89 16.05
C LEU A 102 4.38 -32.63 17.05
N ALA A 103 4.07 -32.05 18.22
CA ALA A 103 5.05 -31.84 19.27
C ALA A 103 5.64 -33.17 19.77
N ALA A 104 4.81 -34.20 19.90
CA ALA A 104 5.25 -35.54 20.27
C ALA A 104 6.10 -36.21 19.17
N ALA A 105 5.81 -35.96 17.90
CA ALA A 105 6.62 -36.45 16.77
C ALA A 105 8.05 -35.90 16.84
N LEU A 106 8.20 -34.58 16.97
CA LEU A 106 9.49 -33.91 17.10
C LEU A 106 10.24 -34.35 18.36
N ALA A 107 9.58 -34.32 19.53
CA ALA A 107 10.19 -34.73 20.80
C ALA A 107 10.64 -36.20 20.81
N GLY A 108 9.96 -37.05 20.04
CA GLY A 108 10.31 -38.46 19.87
C GLY A 108 11.57 -38.70 19.03
N LEU A 109 12.00 -37.72 18.23
CA LEU A 109 13.27 -37.76 17.49
C LEU A 109 14.41 -37.22 18.35
N ALA A 110 14.22 -36.04 18.94
CA ALA A 110 15.19 -35.42 19.84
C ALA A 110 14.47 -34.46 20.81
N SER A 111 15.03 -34.29 22.01
CA SER A 111 14.51 -33.35 23.02
C SER A 111 15.65 -32.67 23.77
N GLY A 112 15.35 -31.53 24.40
CA GLY A 112 16.33 -30.78 25.20
C GLY A 112 17.19 -29.78 24.41
N ALA A 113 16.89 -29.54 23.13
CA ALA A 113 17.51 -28.47 22.34
C ALA A 113 17.13 -27.08 22.89
N ARG A 114 18.04 -26.11 22.73
CA ARG A 114 17.80 -24.68 23.01
C ARG A 114 17.39 -23.92 21.76
N VAL A 115 17.88 -24.35 20.60
CA VAL A 115 17.51 -23.84 19.28
C VAL A 115 17.33 -25.04 18.35
N CYS A 116 16.31 -24.97 17.51
CA CYS A 116 16.09 -25.99 16.48
C CYS A 116 15.64 -25.39 15.15
N ALA A 117 16.00 -26.07 14.07
CA ALA A 117 15.44 -25.82 12.75
C ALA A 117 14.65 -27.04 12.27
N ILE A 118 13.53 -26.82 11.59
CA ILE A 118 12.65 -27.87 11.05
C ILE A 118 12.54 -27.68 9.55
N ALA A 119 12.71 -28.78 8.82
CA ALA A 119 12.55 -28.82 7.38
C ALA A 119 11.09 -28.63 6.95
N LEU A 120 10.88 -27.84 5.89
CA LEU A 120 9.62 -27.68 5.18
C LEU A 120 9.77 -28.08 3.72
N ASP A 121 8.86 -28.89 3.20
CA ASP A 121 8.84 -29.21 1.77
C ASP A 121 8.64 -27.95 0.92
N ASP A 122 9.38 -27.85 -0.17
CA ASP A 122 9.23 -26.81 -1.19
C ASP A 122 8.02 -27.09 -2.11
N HIS A 123 6.84 -27.34 -1.55
CA HIS A 123 5.64 -27.66 -2.32
C HIS A 123 4.59 -26.54 -2.21
N PRO A 124 4.00 -26.04 -3.33
CA PRO A 124 3.03 -24.94 -3.29
C PRO A 124 1.79 -25.20 -2.43
N ALA A 125 1.40 -26.47 -2.28
CA ALA A 125 0.27 -26.86 -1.44
C ALA A 125 0.55 -26.83 0.08
N ARG A 126 1.77 -26.50 0.52
CA ARG A 126 2.09 -26.37 1.95
C ARG A 126 1.53 -25.04 2.47
N THR A 127 0.54 -25.15 3.34
CA THR A 127 -0.22 -24.00 3.86
C THR A 127 0.51 -23.28 4.97
N GLU A 128 0.20 -22.00 5.16
CA GLU A 128 0.62 -21.22 6.32
C GLU A 128 0.15 -21.88 7.64
N ASP A 129 -0.98 -22.58 7.62
CA ASP A 129 -1.52 -23.33 8.77
C ASP A 129 -0.55 -24.42 9.27
N LEU A 130 0.13 -25.13 8.36
CA LEU A 130 1.14 -26.13 8.74
C LEU A 130 2.37 -25.46 9.37
N GLN A 131 2.82 -24.32 8.83
CA GLN A 131 3.96 -23.58 9.37
C GLN A 131 3.67 -23.12 10.80
N GLU A 132 2.50 -22.52 11.03
CA GLU A 132 2.05 -22.11 12.36
C GLU A 132 1.92 -23.29 13.32
N ALA A 133 1.35 -24.41 12.86
CA ALA A 133 1.21 -25.61 13.68
C ALA A 133 2.56 -26.22 14.09
N LEU A 134 3.56 -26.22 13.20
CA LEU A 134 4.92 -26.70 13.51
C LEU A 134 5.63 -25.79 14.52
N LEU A 135 5.54 -24.47 14.38
CA LEU A 135 6.11 -23.53 15.35
C LEU A 135 5.43 -23.64 16.72
N ALA A 136 4.09 -23.77 16.72
CA ALA A 136 3.34 -24.03 17.95
C ALA A 136 3.72 -25.37 18.58
N ALA A 137 4.02 -26.39 17.77
CA ALA A 137 4.46 -27.70 18.23
C ALA A 137 5.84 -27.65 18.90
N VAL A 138 6.77 -26.84 18.39
CA VAL A 138 8.07 -26.57 19.04
C VAL A 138 7.87 -25.95 20.43
N ALA A 139 7.01 -24.94 20.53
CA ALA A 139 6.72 -24.27 21.79
C ALA A 139 6.06 -25.23 22.79
N GLN A 140 5.03 -25.98 22.34
CA GLN A 140 4.32 -26.95 23.17
C GLN A 140 5.22 -28.12 23.62
N GLY A 141 6.09 -28.60 22.74
CA GLY A 141 7.08 -29.65 23.02
C GLY A 141 8.28 -29.18 23.85
N ARG A 142 8.38 -27.87 24.15
CA ARG A 142 9.51 -27.23 24.86
C ARG A 142 10.86 -27.53 24.18
N LEU A 143 10.90 -27.48 22.85
CA LEU A 143 12.06 -27.85 22.04
C LEU A 143 13.03 -26.68 21.78
N GLY A 144 12.86 -25.56 22.49
CA GLY A 144 13.67 -24.36 22.35
C GLY A 144 13.09 -23.35 21.36
N ARG A 145 13.95 -22.49 20.81
CA ARG A 145 13.58 -21.52 19.75
C ARG A 145 13.55 -22.24 18.40
N GLY A 146 12.42 -22.18 17.70
CA GLY A 146 12.21 -22.84 16.40
C GLY A 146 12.42 -21.91 15.22
N LEU A 147 13.03 -22.44 14.16
CA LEU A 147 13.10 -21.86 12.83
C LEU A 147 12.56 -22.87 11.81
N LEU A 148 11.76 -22.42 10.85
CA LEU A 148 11.35 -23.22 9.70
C LEU A 148 12.25 -22.90 8.52
N VAL A 149 12.68 -23.92 7.78
CA VAL A 149 13.59 -23.76 6.64
C VAL A 149 13.18 -24.71 5.52
N TRP A 150 13.14 -24.19 4.30
CA TRP A 150 12.83 -24.96 3.09
C TRP A 150 13.85 -26.09 2.85
N ARG A 151 13.38 -27.27 2.44
CA ARG A 151 14.26 -28.44 2.19
C ARG A 151 15.35 -28.15 1.17
N SER A 152 15.03 -27.46 0.09
CA SER A 152 15.99 -27.06 -0.94
C SER A 152 17.14 -26.22 -0.35
N VAL A 153 16.80 -25.28 0.52
CA VAL A 153 17.77 -24.45 1.26
C VAL A 153 18.61 -25.32 2.19
N LEU A 154 17.98 -26.24 2.93
CA LEU A 154 18.67 -27.15 3.84
C LEU A 154 19.65 -28.08 3.10
N ALA A 155 19.30 -28.54 1.90
CA ALA A 155 20.20 -29.35 1.07
C ALA A 155 21.49 -28.58 0.76
N VAL A 156 21.38 -27.31 0.35
CA VAL A 156 22.54 -26.44 0.08
C VAL A 156 23.32 -26.12 1.36
N LEU A 157 22.64 -25.80 2.46
CA LEU A 157 23.30 -25.54 3.75
C LEU A 157 24.06 -26.75 4.26
N GLY A 158 23.53 -27.96 4.07
CA GLY A 158 24.24 -29.20 4.38
C GLY A 158 25.54 -29.31 3.59
N CYS A 159 25.51 -29.05 2.29
CA CYS A 159 26.71 -29.09 1.44
C CYS A 159 27.75 -28.04 1.84
N LEU A 160 27.30 -26.83 2.20
CA LEU A 160 28.18 -25.76 2.68
C LEU A 160 28.81 -26.10 4.05
N ALA A 161 28.06 -26.76 4.93
CA ALA A 161 28.55 -27.15 6.26
C ALA A 161 29.56 -28.30 6.21
N GLU A 162 29.44 -29.18 5.23
CA GLU A 162 30.37 -30.30 5.02
C GLU A 162 31.65 -29.89 4.26
N GLU A 163 31.76 -28.62 3.85
CA GLU A 163 32.87 -28.12 3.02
C GLU A 163 33.15 -29.02 1.81
N ALA A 164 32.08 -29.43 1.13
CA ALA A 164 32.19 -30.42 0.07
C ALA A 164 33.12 -29.95 -1.06
N ASP A 165 34.17 -30.71 -1.36
CA ASP A 165 35.23 -30.35 -2.33
C ASP A 165 34.70 -29.98 -3.73
N TRP A 166 33.56 -30.53 -4.12
CA TRP A 166 32.93 -30.29 -5.42
C TRP A 166 32.11 -28.98 -5.46
N LEU A 167 31.83 -28.37 -4.30
CA LEU A 167 31.13 -27.10 -4.18
C LEU A 167 32.14 -25.98 -3.97
N ALA A 168 32.43 -25.22 -5.02
CA ALA A 168 33.19 -23.97 -4.94
C ALA A 168 32.19 -22.79 -4.88
N PRO A 169 31.78 -22.34 -3.68
CA PRO A 169 30.76 -21.32 -3.57
C PRO A 169 31.30 -19.95 -4.03
N ASP A 170 30.50 -19.24 -4.81
CA ASP A 170 30.79 -17.89 -5.30
C ASP A 170 29.52 -17.03 -5.29
N GLU A 171 29.69 -15.71 -5.27
CA GLU A 171 28.59 -14.75 -5.32
C GLU A 171 27.82 -14.93 -6.62
N GLY A 172 26.51 -15.20 -6.50
CA GLY A 172 25.65 -15.39 -7.64
C GLY A 172 25.67 -16.77 -8.28
N LEU A 173 26.38 -17.74 -7.72
CA LEU A 173 26.30 -19.13 -8.17
C LEU A 173 24.86 -19.64 -8.08
N THR A 174 24.31 -20.11 -9.21
CA THR A 174 22.95 -20.66 -9.29
C THR A 174 22.98 -22.17 -9.15
N LEU A 175 22.26 -22.67 -8.15
CA LEU A 175 22.11 -24.08 -7.81
C LEU A 175 20.67 -24.52 -8.12
N GLY A 176 20.52 -25.60 -8.87
CA GLY A 176 19.26 -26.31 -9.00
C GLY A 176 19.15 -27.37 -7.91
N VAL A 177 18.01 -27.50 -7.24
CA VAL A 177 17.74 -28.57 -6.27
C VAL A 177 16.50 -29.33 -6.70
N ILE A 178 16.67 -30.63 -6.90
CA ILE A 178 15.60 -31.59 -7.14
C ILE A 178 15.32 -32.27 -5.79
N ASN A 179 14.25 -31.85 -5.12
CA ASN A 179 13.79 -32.53 -3.91
C ASN A 179 12.78 -33.61 -4.30
N HIS A 180 12.98 -34.82 -3.79
CA HIS A 180 12.03 -35.91 -3.90
C HIS A 180 10.93 -35.74 -2.82
N VAL A 181 9.66 -35.64 -3.25
CA VAL A 181 8.51 -35.38 -2.39
C VAL A 181 7.42 -36.45 -2.56
N GLY A 182 6.29 -36.30 -1.86
CA GLY A 182 5.19 -37.28 -1.89
C GLY A 182 4.60 -37.50 -3.29
N GLU A 183 4.30 -36.41 -3.97
CA GLU A 183 3.58 -36.37 -5.26
C GLU A 183 4.50 -36.53 -6.48
N GLY A 184 5.83 -36.51 -6.26
CA GLY A 184 6.83 -36.57 -7.33
C GLY A 184 8.10 -35.83 -6.93
N PHE A 185 8.45 -34.78 -7.68
CA PHE A 185 9.63 -33.96 -7.43
C PHE A 185 9.28 -32.48 -7.36
N THR A 186 10.07 -31.70 -6.64
CA THR A 186 10.03 -30.23 -6.70
C THR A 186 11.36 -29.69 -7.18
N LEU A 187 11.31 -28.76 -8.13
CA LEU A 187 12.46 -28.13 -8.74
C LEU A 187 12.61 -26.73 -8.19
N GLN A 188 13.71 -26.47 -7.49
CA GLN A 188 14.00 -25.15 -6.95
C GLN A 188 15.34 -24.61 -7.43
N LYS A 189 15.36 -23.33 -7.78
CA LYS A 189 16.60 -22.59 -8.09
C LYS A 189 16.97 -21.68 -6.93
N LEU A 190 18.20 -21.81 -6.45
CA LEU A 190 18.76 -20.99 -5.39
C LEU A 190 19.98 -20.26 -5.91
N ARG A 191 20.13 -19.00 -5.52
CA ARG A 191 21.33 -18.21 -5.80
C ARG A 191 22.16 -18.10 -4.52
N LEU A 192 23.45 -18.36 -4.56
CA LEU A 192 24.31 -18.10 -3.41
C LEU A 192 24.59 -16.61 -3.27
N ARG A 193 24.46 -16.09 -2.06
CA ARG A 193 24.84 -14.73 -1.67
C ARG A 193 25.98 -14.77 -0.67
N HIS A 194 26.98 -13.95 -0.92
CA HIS A 194 28.10 -13.70 -0.06
C HIS A 194 27.72 -12.67 1.00
N GLU A 195 27.77 -13.07 2.27
CA GLU A 195 27.33 -12.26 3.39
C GLU A 195 28.40 -12.22 4.50
N MET A 196 28.37 -11.14 5.28
CA MET A 196 29.22 -11.01 6.46
C MET A 196 28.47 -11.49 7.70
N GLY A 197 28.94 -12.59 8.30
CA GLY A 197 28.49 -13.06 9.61
C GLY A 197 29.13 -12.29 10.76
N ARG A 198 29.26 -12.93 11.94
CA ARG A 198 30.01 -12.38 13.09
C ARG A 198 31.53 -12.42 12.86
N GLY A 199 32.01 -11.67 11.86
CA GLY A 199 33.44 -11.52 11.56
C GLY A 199 34.02 -12.55 10.59
N ARG A 200 33.19 -13.39 9.97
CA ARG A 200 33.58 -14.27 8.85
C ARG A 200 32.66 -14.10 7.66
N ALA A 201 33.23 -14.20 6.47
CA ALA A 201 32.47 -14.33 5.24
C ALA A 201 31.79 -15.71 5.19
N LEU A 202 30.53 -15.75 4.77
CA LEU A 202 29.78 -16.98 4.59
C LEU A 202 28.81 -16.85 3.40
N PHE A 203 28.44 -17.98 2.83
CA PHE A 203 27.43 -18.04 1.77
C PHE A 203 26.07 -18.45 2.33
N ALA A 204 25.03 -17.74 1.92
CA ALA A 204 23.64 -18.02 2.26
C ALA A 204 22.82 -18.24 0.97
N PRO A 205 21.96 -19.27 0.91
CA PRO A 205 21.07 -19.47 -0.23
C PRO A 205 20.00 -18.37 -0.30
N GLU A 206 19.70 -17.87 -1.49
CA GLU A 206 18.61 -16.96 -1.78
C GLU A 206 17.56 -17.65 -2.65
N ARG A 207 16.33 -17.66 -2.14
CA ARG A 207 15.13 -18.18 -2.78
C ARG A 207 14.30 -17.00 -3.31
N ARG A 208 14.11 -16.94 -4.63
CA ARG A 208 13.36 -15.83 -5.29
C ARG A 208 11.97 -16.19 -5.76
N ARG A 209 11.63 -17.48 -5.80
CA ARG A 209 10.37 -18.00 -6.33
C ARG A 209 9.96 -19.27 -5.59
N VAL A 210 8.68 -19.62 -5.71
CA VAL A 210 8.17 -20.94 -5.29
C VAL A 210 8.76 -22.01 -6.22
N ALA A 211 9.06 -23.18 -5.66
CA ALA A 211 9.54 -24.31 -6.44
C ALA A 211 8.46 -24.84 -7.39
N GLN A 212 8.90 -25.39 -8.52
CA GLN A 212 8.04 -25.97 -9.53
C GLN A 212 7.77 -27.45 -9.19
N PRO A 213 6.51 -27.87 -8.97
CA PRO A 213 6.19 -29.27 -8.78
C PRO A 213 6.20 -30.02 -10.12
N ILE A 214 6.66 -31.27 -10.08
CA ILE A 214 6.60 -32.25 -11.16
C ILE A 214 5.90 -33.49 -10.60
N ASP A 215 4.61 -33.61 -10.91
CA ASP A 215 3.83 -34.77 -10.51
C ASP A 215 4.40 -36.02 -11.20
N SER A 216 4.70 -37.05 -10.42
CA SER A 216 5.37 -38.27 -10.88
C SER A 216 4.95 -39.47 -10.04
N PRO A 217 4.75 -40.66 -10.63
CA PRO A 217 4.43 -41.86 -9.87
C PRO A 217 5.66 -42.38 -9.09
N LEU A 218 6.83 -41.79 -9.33
CA LEU A 218 8.07 -42.07 -8.62
C LEU A 218 8.21 -41.28 -7.32
N GLY A 219 7.28 -40.36 -7.01
CA GLY A 219 7.20 -39.72 -5.69
C GLY A 219 6.94 -40.72 -4.57
N TYR A 220 7.21 -40.33 -3.31
CA TYR A 220 7.10 -41.26 -2.18
C TYR A 220 5.71 -41.91 -2.05
N ALA A 221 4.63 -41.20 -2.37
CA ALA A 221 3.28 -41.78 -2.33
C ALA A 221 3.13 -42.93 -3.33
N GLY A 222 3.64 -42.75 -4.56
CA GLY A 222 3.64 -43.78 -5.59
C GLY A 222 4.55 -44.96 -5.26
N LEU A 223 5.74 -44.70 -4.68
CA LEU A 223 6.64 -45.76 -4.22
C LEU A 223 6.04 -46.59 -3.08
N PHE A 224 5.35 -45.95 -2.13
CA PHE A 224 4.67 -46.65 -1.04
C PHE A 224 3.47 -47.45 -1.54
N ASP A 225 2.73 -46.96 -2.53
CA ASP A 225 1.64 -47.71 -3.17
C ASP A 225 2.17 -48.92 -3.97
N ALA A 226 3.27 -48.75 -4.72
CA ALA A 226 3.93 -49.86 -5.39
C ALA A 226 4.42 -50.92 -4.39
N ALA A 227 5.06 -50.51 -3.29
CA ALA A 227 5.49 -51.42 -2.23
C ALA A 227 4.31 -52.16 -1.59
N ARG A 228 3.20 -51.45 -1.35
CA ARG A 228 1.95 -52.04 -0.84
C ARG A 228 1.41 -53.13 -1.79
N LYS A 229 1.33 -52.83 -3.09
CA LYS A 229 0.89 -53.78 -4.13
C LYS A 229 1.80 -55.00 -4.19
N ALA A 230 3.12 -54.79 -4.12
CA ALA A 230 4.09 -55.88 -4.14
C ALA A 230 3.97 -56.81 -2.91
N LEU A 231 3.72 -56.26 -1.72
CA LEU A 231 3.46 -57.05 -0.50
C LEU A 231 2.17 -57.87 -0.61
N ILE A 232 1.09 -57.29 -1.14
CA ILE A 232 -0.19 -57.99 -1.31
C ILE A 232 -0.09 -59.09 -2.36
N ALA A 233 0.64 -58.84 -3.46
CA ALA A 233 0.85 -59.83 -4.51
C ALA A 233 1.74 -61.01 -4.06
N GLY A 234 2.69 -60.75 -3.16
CA GLY A 234 3.67 -61.73 -2.69
C GLY A 234 3.17 -62.73 -1.64
N GLY A 235 1.94 -62.62 -1.12
CA GLY A 235 1.47 -63.52 -0.06
C GLY A 235 -0.05 -63.61 0.11
N ALA A 236 -0.52 -64.74 0.67
CA ALA A 236 -1.91 -64.96 1.06
C ALA A 236 -2.24 -64.27 2.40
N GLY A 237 -2.05 -62.95 2.46
CA GLY A 237 -2.39 -62.14 3.64
C GLY A 237 -3.91 -62.15 3.91
N PRO A 238 -4.34 -61.89 5.15
CA PRO A 238 -5.75 -61.74 5.49
C PRO A 238 -6.38 -60.56 4.72
N ARG A 239 -7.71 -60.52 4.59
CA ARG A 239 -8.41 -59.31 4.10
C ARG A 239 -8.22 -58.17 5.11
N GLY A 240 -7.95 -56.96 4.62
CA GLY A 240 -7.80 -55.77 5.46
C GLY A 240 -6.66 -54.86 5.01
N ASP A 241 -6.30 -53.90 5.86
CA ASP A 241 -5.29 -52.86 5.68
C ASP A 241 -3.92 -53.22 6.31
N TRP A 242 -3.67 -54.50 6.60
CA TRP A 242 -2.43 -54.96 7.23
C TRP A 242 -1.16 -54.50 6.50
N ALA A 243 -1.22 -54.41 5.16
CA ALA A 243 -0.12 -53.97 4.33
C ALA A 243 0.25 -52.50 4.59
N ASP A 244 -0.71 -51.69 5.05
CA ASP A 244 -0.50 -50.29 5.38
C ASP A 244 0.22 -50.09 6.72
N HIS A 245 0.21 -51.12 7.57
CA HIS A 245 0.88 -51.15 8.87
C HIS A 245 2.22 -51.90 8.85
N ALA A 246 2.54 -52.60 7.76
CA ALA A 246 3.79 -53.36 7.61
C ALA A 246 5.00 -52.42 7.53
N GLN A 247 6.02 -52.66 8.37
CA GLN A 247 7.30 -51.96 8.28
C GLN A 247 8.04 -52.29 6.99
N ALA A 248 7.86 -53.51 6.49
CA ALA A 248 8.43 -53.94 5.22
C ALA A 248 8.00 -53.03 4.05
N ARG A 249 6.81 -52.42 4.09
CA ARG A 249 6.32 -51.48 3.07
C ARG A 249 7.26 -50.28 2.93
N ALA A 250 7.54 -49.62 4.05
CA ALA A 250 8.38 -48.43 4.07
C ALA A 250 9.85 -48.77 3.75
N ALA A 251 10.33 -49.94 4.20
CA ALA A 251 11.67 -50.41 3.85
C ALA A 251 11.84 -50.61 2.35
N LEU A 252 10.89 -51.30 1.69
CA LEU A 252 10.91 -51.51 0.23
C LEU A 252 10.84 -50.20 -0.53
N ALA A 253 9.87 -49.34 -0.20
CA ALA A 253 9.65 -48.06 -0.90
C ALA A 253 10.88 -47.14 -0.84
N LEU A 254 11.63 -47.18 0.25
CA LEU A 254 12.83 -46.36 0.45
C LEU A 254 14.14 -47.11 0.13
N GLY A 255 14.08 -48.32 -0.43
CA GLY A 255 15.25 -49.09 -0.84
C GLY A 255 16.14 -49.57 0.31
N ARG A 256 15.54 -49.82 1.47
CA ARG A 256 16.20 -50.41 2.63
C ARG A 256 15.96 -51.92 2.67
N PRO A 257 16.83 -52.71 3.33
CA PRO A 257 16.62 -54.14 3.48
C PRO A 257 15.29 -54.43 4.18
N ALA A 258 14.34 -55.01 3.45
CA ALA A 258 13.10 -55.51 3.99
C ALA A 258 13.31 -56.93 4.51
N ARG A 259 12.74 -57.25 5.68
CA ARG A 259 12.84 -58.56 6.33
C ARG A 259 11.44 -59.12 6.55
N ALA A 260 11.35 -60.43 6.71
CA ALA A 260 10.12 -61.07 7.14
C ALA A 260 9.61 -60.43 8.44
N GLU A 261 8.30 -60.15 8.48
CA GLU A 261 7.65 -59.45 9.59
C GLU A 261 6.45 -60.26 10.08
N LEU A 262 6.29 -60.38 11.40
CA LEU A 262 5.10 -60.95 12.02
C LEU A 262 4.08 -59.86 12.30
N LEU A 263 2.90 -59.99 11.69
CA LEU A 263 1.76 -59.09 11.87
C LEU A 263 0.63 -59.80 12.60
N ARG A 264 -0.21 -59.02 13.27
CA ARG A 264 -1.35 -59.54 14.06
C ARG A 264 -2.65 -59.29 13.31
N THR A 265 -3.51 -60.30 13.22
CA THR A 265 -4.85 -60.20 12.60
C THR A 265 -5.83 -59.51 13.54
N GLU A 266 -7.00 -59.12 13.03
CA GLU A 266 -8.10 -58.59 13.85
C GLU A 266 -8.58 -59.56 14.94
N ARG A 267 -8.42 -60.87 14.73
CA ARG A 267 -8.77 -61.92 15.71
C ARG A 267 -7.69 -62.16 16.75
N GLY A 268 -6.54 -61.50 16.60
CA GLY A 268 -5.41 -61.62 17.51
C GLY A 268 -4.38 -62.69 17.16
N ASP A 269 -4.57 -63.43 16.06
CA ASP A 269 -3.61 -64.41 15.52
C ASP A 269 -2.41 -63.72 14.87
N PHE A 270 -1.26 -64.42 14.79
CA PHE A 270 -0.08 -63.91 14.07
C PHE A 270 0.05 -64.57 12.70
N PHE A 271 0.48 -63.79 11.71
CA PHE A 271 0.89 -64.28 10.41
C PHE A 271 2.20 -63.62 9.98
N GLN A 272 3.02 -64.34 9.23
CA GLN A 272 4.26 -63.82 8.67
C GLN A 272 4.01 -63.26 7.27
N ILE A 273 4.66 -62.15 6.97
CA ILE A 273 4.81 -61.64 5.61
C ILE A 273 6.28 -61.74 5.20
N ASP A 274 6.50 -62.13 3.95
CA ASP A 274 7.83 -62.23 3.35
C ASP A 274 7.92 -61.19 2.22
N PRO A 275 8.64 -60.07 2.43
CA PRO A 275 8.73 -59.03 1.42
C PRO A 275 9.57 -59.49 0.21
N PRO A 276 9.24 -59.03 -1.01
CA PRO A 276 10.07 -59.28 -2.18
C PRO A 276 11.47 -58.66 -2.02
N GLY A 277 12.47 -59.22 -2.69
CA GLY A 277 13.85 -58.72 -2.61
C GLY A 277 14.08 -57.38 -3.32
N ALA A 278 13.19 -57.00 -4.25
CA ALA A 278 13.26 -55.74 -4.99
C ALA A 278 11.84 -55.24 -5.32
N LEU A 279 11.72 -53.93 -5.54
CA LEU A 279 10.48 -53.29 -5.96
C LEU A 279 10.60 -52.87 -7.43
N GLU A 280 9.62 -53.24 -8.25
CA GLU A 280 9.52 -52.74 -9.62
C GLU A 280 8.99 -51.30 -9.60
N LEU A 281 9.70 -50.41 -10.29
CA LEU A 281 9.31 -49.01 -10.38
C LEU A 281 8.24 -48.81 -11.46
N PRO A 282 7.24 -47.95 -11.22
CA PRO A 282 6.33 -47.53 -12.28
C PRO A 282 7.10 -46.76 -13.36
N PRO A 283 6.76 -46.91 -14.65
CA PRO A 283 7.33 -46.08 -15.70
C PRO A 283 6.92 -44.62 -15.51
N ASP A 284 7.81 -43.68 -15.84
CA ASP A 284 7.51 -42.25 -15.82
C ASP A 284 8.19 -41.52 -16.98
N ASP A 285 7.37 -41.02 -17.90
CA ASP A 285 7.78 -40.24 -19.07
C ASP A 285 7.93 -38.74 -18.77
N ARG A 286 7.45 -38.28 -17.60
CA ARG A 286 7.47 -36.87 -17.21
C ARG A 286 8.82 -36.35 -16.73
N LEU A 287 9.79 -37.24 -16.50
CA LEU A 287 11.13 -36.88 -16.03
C LEU A 287 11.85 -35.92 -16.99
N GLY A 288 11.52 -35.91 -18.29
CA GLY A 288 12.08 -34.97 -19.25
C GLY A 288 11.84 -33.49 -18.92
N ALA A 289 10.76 -33.16 -18.20
CA ALA A 289 10.46 -31.79 -17.77
C ALA A 289 11.50 -31.21 -16.80
N ILE A 290 12.23 -32.08 -16.09
CA ILE A 290 13.26 -31.70 -15.11
C ILE A 290 14.43 -30.96 -15.78
N ALA A 291 14.86 -31.40 -16.96
CA ALA A 291 15.96 -30.75 -17.69
C ALA A 291 15.65 -29.28 -18.02
N GLY A 292 14.45 -29.01 -18.55
CA GLY A 292 14.04 -27.65 -18.88
C GLY A 292 13.97 -26.74 -17.65
N GLY A 293 13.50 -27.28 -16.53
CA GLY A 293 13.44 -26.57 -15.26
C GLY A 293 14.81 -26.18 -14.69
N MET A 294 15.90 -26.85 -15.06
CA MET A 294 17.24 -26.68 -14.46
C MET A 294 18.34 -26.23 -15.43
N ALA A 295 18.00 -25.89 -16.67
CA ALA A 295 18.96 -25.67 -17.76
C ALA A 295 19.98 -24.54 -17.55
N ASP A 296 19.68 -23.57 -16.68
CA ASP A 296 20.50 -22.39 -16.35
C ASP A 296 21.28 -22.54 -15.02
N CYS A 297 21.20 -23.70 -14.37
CA CYS A 297 21.88 -23.95 -13.11
C CYS A 297 23.31 -24.45 -13.36
N ALA A 298 24.27 -23.92 -12.61
CA ALA A 298 25.66 -24.35 -12.72
C ALA A 298 25.87 -25.80 -12.22
N MET A 299 25.02 -26.21 -11.27
CA MET A 299 25.00 -27.54 -10.68
C MET A 299 23.57 -27.90 -10.26
N ILE A 300 23.28 -29.18 -10.25
CA ILE A 300 21.97 -29.73 -9.88
C ILE A 300 22.16 -30.71 -8.73
N LEU A 301 21.48 -30.49 -7.61
CA LEU A 301 21.55 -31.33 -6.43
C LEU A 301 20.32 -32.22 -6.35
N PHE A 302 20.51 -33.52 -6.13
CA PHE A 302 19.40 -34.45 -5.91
C PHE A 302 19.31 -34.86 -4.44
N GLU A 303 18.19 -34.51 -3.80
CA GLU A 303 17.88 -34.88 -2.43
C GLU A 303 16.75 -35.92 -2.39
N SER A 304 17.01 -37.04 -1.72
CA SER A 304 16.06 -38.14 -1.58
C SER A 304 16.34 -38.98 -0.34
N LEU A 305 15.26 -39.48 0.28
CA LEU A 305 15.26 -40.45 1.37
C LEU A 305 15.54 -41.89 0.91
N THR A 306 15.58 -42.14 -0.40
CA THR A 306 15.81 -43.47 -0.96
C THR A 306 17.29 -43.87 -0.85
N THR A 307 17.53 -45.16 -0.63
CA THR A 307 18.87 -45.76 -0.53
C THR A 307 19.02 -46.99 -1.44
N GLY A 308 20.26 -47.46 -1.61
CA GLY A 308 20.55 -48.71 -2.32
C GLY A 308 19.99 -48.76 -3.75
N ALA A 309 19.53 -49.94 -4.17
CA ALA A 309 19.05 -50.16 -5.54
C ALA A 309 17.89 -49.25 -5.95
N MET A 310 17.04 -48.84 -5.00
CA MET A 310 15.95 -47.87 -5.27
C MET A 310 16.52 -46.50 -5.64
N ARG A 311 17.55 -46.04 -4.93
CA ARG A 311 18.23 -44.78 -5.22
C ARG A 311 18.88 -44.82 -6.60
N ASP A 312 19.59 -45.91 -6.91
CA ASP A 312 20.24 -46.10 -8.21
C ASP A 312 19.22 -46.10 -9.37
N ALA A 313 18.07 -46.73 -9.16
CA ALA A 313 17.01 -46.80 -10.15
C ALA A 313 16.35 -45.43 -10.42
N LEU A 314 16.30 -44.53 -9.44
CA LEU A 314 15.85 -43.14 -9.61
C LEU A 314 16.93 -42.24 -10.21
N LEU A 315 18.19 -42.39 -9.78
CA LEU A 315 19.31 -41.59 -10.28
C LEU A 315 19.61 -41.86 -11.75
N LYS A 316 19.48 -43.10 -12.22
CA LYS A 316 19.79 -43.46 -13.61
C LYS A 316 19.02 -42.63 -14.65
N PRO A 317 17.67 -42.54 -14.61
CA PRO A 317 16.92 -41.69 -15.54
C PRO A 317 17.15 -40.20 -15.28
N LEU A 318 17.31 -39.77 -14.03
CA LEU A 318 17.61 -38.36 -13.72
C LEU A 318 18.95 -37.90 -14.32
N ARG A 319 20.00 -38.75 -14.25
CA ARG A 319 21.31 -38.50 -14.89
C ARG A 319 21.20 -38.47 -16.41
N ALA A 320 20.34 -39.30 -16.99
CA ALA A 320 20.11 -39.29 -18.45
C ALA A 320 19.50 -37.98 -18.92
N VAL A 321 18.67 -37.33 -18.08
CA VAL A 321 18.00 -36.06 -18.39
C VAL A 321 18.86 -34.84 -18.01
N CYS A 322 19.50 -34.85 -16.84
CA CYS A 322 20.24 -33.70 -16.29
C CYS A 322 21.74 -33.70 -16.66
N GLY A 323 22.27 -34.80 -17.19
CA GLY A 323 23.68 -34.94 -17.53
C GLY A 323 24.61 -35.03 -16.31
N SER A 324 25.88 -34.67 -16.52
CA SER A 324 26.95 -34.75 -15.50
C SER A 324 26.86 -33.67 -14.42
N ALA A 325 25.94 -32.72 -14.53
CA ALA A 325 25.73 -31.66 -13.53
C ALA A 325 24.98 -32.15 -12.28
N LEU A 326 24.42 -33.37 -12.31
CA LEU A 326 23.63 -33.94 -11.21
C LEU A 326 24.51 -34.56 -10.11
N ILE A 327 24.51 -33.93 -8.95
CA ILE A 327 25.20 -34.36 -7.73
C ILE A 327 24.21 -35.11 -6.83
N ASP A 328 24.61 -36.32 -6.42
CA ASP A 328 23.83 -37.16 -5.52
C ASP A 328 24.13 -36.81 -4.06
N LEU A 329 23.13 -36.34 -3.29
CA LEU A 329 23.33 -35.93 -1.90
C LEU A 329 23.05 -37.07 -0.90
N PRO A 330 23.74 -37.15 0.25
CA PRO A 330 23.46 -38.19 1.24
C PRO A 330 22.05 -38.06 1.82
N GLU A 331 21.44 -39.18 2.22
CA GLU A 331 20.05 -39.22 2.69
C GLU A 331 19.79 -38.46 4.02
N ASP A 332 20.84 -38.07 4.74
CA ASP A 332 20.76 -37.29 5.98
C ASP A 332 21.11 -35.80 5.79
N ILE A 333 21.34 -35.35 4.55
CA ILE A 333 21.78 -33.99 4.25
C ILE A 333 20.83 -32.92 4.77
N ILE A 334 19.52 -33.17 4.74
CA ILE A 334 18.49 -32.22 5.21
C ILE A 334 18.59 -32.02 6.72
N ALA A 335 18.75 -33.10 7.49
CA ALA A 335 18.90 -32.99 8.94
C ALA A 335 20.19 -32.27 9.33
N ARG A 336 21.29 -32.53 8.61
CA ARG A 336 22.57 -31.83 8.79
C ARG A 336 22.47 -30.35 8.46
N GLY A 337 21.88 -30.02 7.31
CA GLY A 337 21.58 -28.65 6.92
C GLY A 337 20.70 -27.94 7.94
N ALA A 338 19.73 -28.64 8.53
CA ALA A 338 18.87 -28.08 9.58
C ALA A 338 19.66 -27.82 10.87
N LEU A 339 20.62 -28.68 11.22
CA LEU A 339 21.50 -28.42 12.35
C LEU A 339 22.38 -27.19 12.10
N GLU A 340 22.91 -27.04 10.88
CA GLU A 340 23.66 -25.85 10.47
C GLU A 340 22.77 -24.59 10.52
N ALA A 341 21.53 -24.67 10.06
CA ALA A 341 20.57 -23.57 10.16
C ALA A 341 20.31 -23.18 11.62
N ALA A 342 20.15 -24.16 12.53
CA ALA A 342 20.00 -23.91 13.96
C ALA A 342 21.25 -23.25 14.57
N ARG A 343 22.44 -23.64 14.13
CA ARG A 343 23.72 -23.03 14.54
C ARG A 343 23.82 -21.57 14.09
N ARG A 344 23.63 -21.31 12.79
CA ARG A 344 23.60 -19.95 12.23
C ARG A 344 22.57 -19.07 12.93
N HIS A 345 21.36 -19.59 13.16
CA HIS A 345 20.30 -18.86 13.85
C HIS A 345 20.66 -18.53 15.32
N ASP A 346 21.27 -19.46 16.06
CA ASP A 346 21.72 -19.19 17.44
C ASP A 346 22.79 -18.10 17.50
N GLU A 347 23.66 -18.05 16.49
CA GLU A 347 24.74 -17.06 16.35
C GLU A 347 24.28 -15.73 15.72
N GLY A 348 23.08 -15.70 15.13
CA GLY A 348 22.56 -14.54 14.41
C GLY A 348 23.19 -14.34 13.03
N GLU A 349 23.78 -15.39 12.45
CA GLU A 349 24.29 -15.42 11.07
C GLU A 349 23.14 -15.63 10.06
N PRO A 350 23.27 -15.14 8.81
CA PRO A 350 22.29 -15.40 7.76
C PRO A 350 22.15 -16.89 7.45
N VAL A 351 20.93 -17.42 7.63
CA VAL A 351 20.60 -18.80 7.26
C VAL A 351 20.30 -18.89 5.77
N TYR A 352 19.31 -18.11 5.32
CA TYR A 352 18.91 -17.98 3.92
C TYR A 352 18.14 -16.67 3.72
N PHE A 353 17.92 -16.28 2.47
CA PHE A 353 17.04 -15.19 2.09
C PHE A 353 15.83 -15.75 1.35
N ASP A 354 14.64 -15.30 1.72
CA ASP A 354 13.39 -15.70 1.07
C ASP A 354 12.75 -14.50 0.39
N PHE A 355 12.00 -14.75 -0.68
CA PHE A 355 11.16 -13.71 -1.26
C PHE A 355 9.89 -13.52 -0.43
N LEU A 356 9.40 -12.30 -0.36
CA LEU A 356 8.13 -11.96 0.22
C LEU A 356 7.14 -11.71 -0.92
N PRO A 357 6.02 -12.46 -1.01
CA PRO A 357 4.99 -12.19 -2.00
C PRO A 357 4.53 -10.74 -1.92
N GLN A 358 4.36 -10.09 -3.06
CA GLN A 358 3.85 -8.71 -3.09
C GLN A 358 2.46 -8.67 -2.43
N ILE A 359 2.26 -7.67 -1.56
CA ILE A 359 0.96 -7.35 -0.99
C ILE A 359 0.68 -5.88 -1.31
N SER A 360 -0.46 -5.62 -1.92
CA SER A 360 -0.87 -4.28 -2.34
C SER A 360 -2.24 -3.92 -1.76
N THR A 361 -2.50 -2.62 -1.64
CA THR A 361 -3.78 -2.03 -1.24
C THR A 361 -4.16 -0.89 -2.17
N ILE A 362 -5.38 -0.36 -2.08
CA ILE A 362 -5.82 0.79 -2.86
C ILE A 362 -5.94 2.00 -1.94
N VAL A 363 -5.19 3.06 -2.22
CA VAL A 363 -5.27 4.34 -1.51
C VAL A 363 -6.01 5.35 -2.38
N LEU A 364 -6.85 6.16 -1.76
CA LEU A 364 -7.51 7.32 -2.38
C LEU A 364 -6.70 8.56 -2.02
N GLY A 365 -6.10 9.21 -3.01
CA GLY A 365 -5.31 10.43 -2.85
C GLY A 365 -5.82 11.59 -3.71
N GLN A 366 -5.07 12.70 -3.72
CA GLN A 366 -5.38 13.88 -4.55
C GLN A 366 -5.37 13.56 -6.05
N ASP A 367 -4.55 12.60 -6.49
CA ASP A 367 -4.50 12.14 -7.88
C ASP A 367 -5.52 11.04 -8.19
N GLY A 368 -6.37 10.69 -7.22
CA GLY A 368 -7.35 9.61 -7.36
C GLY A 368 -7.00 8.31 -6.63
N ALA A 369 -7.74 7.26 -6.96
CA ALA A 369 -7.49 5.90 -6.50
C ALA A 369 -6.23 5.33 -7.17
N ARG A 370 -5.28 4.82 -6.37
CA ARG A 370 -4.08 4.17 -6.87
C ARG A 370 -3.73 2.92 -6.08
N SER A 371 -3.09 1.96 -6.75
CA SER A 371 -2.47 0.82 -6.08
C SER A 371 -1.25 1.28 -5.29
N HIS A 372 -1.12 0.82 -4.04
CA HIS A 372 0.00 1.08 -3.15
C HIS A 372 0.56 -0.25 -2.66
N ASP A 373 1.86 -0.46 -2.80
CA ASP A 373 2.52 -1.69 -2.40
C ASP A 373 2.96 -1.62 -0.93
N LEU A 374 2.51 -2.60 -0.15
CA LEU A 374 2.91 -2.79 1.25
C LEU A 374 4.18 -3.66 1.35
N ILE A 375 4.39 -4.51 0.35
CA ILE A 375 5.62 -5.27 0.09
C ILE A 375 6.05 -5.00 -1.34
N GLU A 376 7.26 -4.49 -1.54
CA GLU A 376 7.80 -4.18 -2.87
C GLU A 376 7.97 -5.45 -3.74
N PRO A 377 7.80 -5.34 -5.06
CA PRO A 377 8.04 -6.46 -5.98
C PRO A 377 9.46 -7.03 -5.85
N GLY A 378 9.54 -8.34 -5.66
CA GLY A 378 10.83 -9.06 -5.58
C GLY A 378 11.63 -8.78 -4.30
N ALA A 379 11.02 -8.20 -3.26
CA ALA A 379 11.64 -8.03 -1.96
C ALA A 379 12.10 -9.38 -1.39
N THR A 380 13.34 -9.43 -0.90
CA THR A 380 13.86 -10.60 -0.17
C THR A 380 14.22 -10.23 1.26
N LEU A 381 14.04 -11.16 2.19
CA LEU A 381 14.33 -10.96 3.60
C LEU A 381 15.12 -12.15 4.17
N PRO A 382 16.15 -11.91 4.99
CA PRO A 382 16.83 -12.97 5.69
C PRO A 382 15.91 -13.69 6.68
N ALA A 383 16.05 -15.01 6.77
CA ALA A 383 15.26 -15.86 7.63
C ALA A 383 15.30 -15.44 9.10
N GLY A 384 14.15 -15.52 9.76
CA GLY A 384 14.00 -15.14 11.17
C GLY A 384 14.06 -13.63 11.44
N ARG A 385 14.14 -12.78 10.41
CA ARG A 385 13.89 -11.33 10.54
C ARG A 385 12.43 -11.01 10.24
N ILE A 386 11.95 -9.91 10.83
CA ILE A 386 10.62 -9.37 10.58
C ILE A 386 10.75 -8.30 9.51
N TYR A 387 10.04 -8.48 8.41
CA TYR A 387 9.78 -7.41 7.45
C TYR A 387 8.71 -6.49 8.02
N ARG A 388 8.91 -5.19 7.84
CA ARG A 388 7.92 -4.15 8.10
C ARG A 388 7.85 -3.28 6.86
N SER A 389 6.63 -2.95 6.41
CA SER A 389 6.45 -2.00 5.30
C SER A 389 7.26 -0.73 5.56
N ALA A 390 8.14 -0.38 4.63
CA ALA A 390 8.95 0.84 4.74
C ALA A 390 8.07 2.09 4.69
N GLU A 391 7.05 2.07 3.83
CA GLU A 391 6.06 3.13 3.68
C GLU A 391 4.64 2.59 3.91
N PRO A 392 4.04 2.84 5.09
CA PRO A 392 2.65 2.49 5.35
C PRO A 392 1.70 3.21 4.40
N ALA A 393 0.67 2.51 3.93
CA ALA A 393 -0.41 3.13 3.16
C ALA A 393 -1.24 4.03 4.09
N LYS A 394 -1.53 5.26 3.66
CA LYS A 394 -2.26 6.25 4.46
C LYS A 394 -3.70 6.40 3.98
N PHE A 395 -4.64 6.44 4.92
CA PHE A 395 -6.08 6.63 4.66
C PHE A 395 -6.69 7.52 5.76
N ALA A 396 -7.96 7.87 5.60
CA ALA A 396 -8.74 8.54 6.63
C ALA A 396 -10.09 7.85 6.84
N ILE A 397 -10.47 7.65 8.10
CA ILE A 397 -11.82 7.25 8.50
C ILE A 397 -12.67 8.52 8.57
N GLN A 398 -13.81 8.53 7.90
CA GLN A 398 -14.70 9.69 7.86
C GLN A 398 -15.51 9.81 9.15
N ALA A 399 -15.88 11.03 9.52
CA ALA A 399 -16.76 11.28 10.66
C ALA A 399 -18.09 10.53 10.49
N GLY A 400 -18.61 9.95 11.58
CA GLY A 400 -19.83 9.14 11.60
C GLY A 400 -19.65 7.65 11.25
N GLN A 401 -18.46 7.23 10.80
CA GLN A 401 -18.19 5.82 10.49
C GLN A 401 -17.86 5.01 11.75
N ALA A 402 -18.55 3.88 11.93
CA ALA A 402 -18.25 2.88 12.96
C ALA A 402 -17.38 1.72 12.42
N GLU A 403 -17.09 1.73 11.12
CA GLU A 403 -16.31 0.74 10.41
C GLU A 403 -15.75 1.33 9.11
N PHE A 404 -14.74 0.67 8.55
CA PHE A 404 -14.24 0.99 7.22
C PHE A 404 -13.78 -0.29 6.52
N SER A 405 -13.51 -0.19 5.22
CA SER A 405 -13.07 -1.32 4.41
C SER A 405 -11.76 -1.05 3.70
N VAL A 406 -10.94 -2.08 3.58
CA VAL A 406 -9.65 -2.04 2.87
C VAL A 406 -9.65 -3.10 1.77
N HIS A 407 -9.21 -2.69 0.57
CA HIS A 407 -8.98 -3.62 -0.54
C HIS A 407 -7.54 -4.11 -0.49
N LEU A 408 -7.33 -5.42 -0.65
CA LEU A 408 -6.04 -6.06 -0.53
C LEU A 408 -5.82 -7.06 -1.67
N ARG A 409 -4.61 -7.09 -2.23
CA ARG A 409 -4.16 -8.07 -3.22
C ARG A 409 -2.90 -8.74 -2.71
N LYS A 410 -2.87 -10.08 -2.73
CA LYS A 410 -1.64 -10.86 -2.53
C LYS A 410 -1.23 -11.43 -3.89
N GLU A 411 0.05 -11.36 -4.24
CA GLU A 411 0.59 -11.86 -5.52
C GLU A 411 0.23 -13.33 -5.80
N LEU A 412 0.30 -14.17 -4.77
CA LEU A 412 0.04 -15.60 -4.87
C LEU A 412 -1.45 -15.97 -4.75
N ALA A 413 -2.32 -15.00 -4.45
CA ALA A 413 -3.76 -15.22 -4.41
C ALA A 413 -4.37 -14.94 -5.79
N PRO A 414 -5.30 -15.78 -6.28
CA PRO A 414 -5.89 -15.59 -7.61
C PRO A 414 -6.76 -14.33 -7.70
N TRP A 415 -7.35 -13.91 -6.59
CA TRP A 415 -8.32 -12.81 -6.54
C TRP A 415 -8.01 -11.84 -5.39
N PRO A 416 -8.26 -10.53 -5.57
CA PRO A 416 -8.19 -9.56 -4.49
C PRO A 416 -9.33 -9.79 -3.47
N ARG A 417 -9.16 -9.26 -2.26
CA ARG A 417 -10.15 -9.34 -1.18
C ARG A 417 -10.49 -7.97 -0.61
N LYS A 418 -11.71 -7.82 -0.11
CA LYS A 418 -12.18 -6.66 0.66
C LYS A 418 -12.35 -7.05 2.11
N ALA A 419 -11.52 -6.49 2.98
CA ALA A 419 -11.59 -6.70 4.42
C ALA A 419 -12.38 -5.58 5.09
N ARG A 420 -13.24 -5.92 6.04
CA ARG A 420 -14.00 -4.96 6.87
C ARG A 420 -13.32 -4.87 8.23
N VAL A 421 -13.14 -3.65 8.73
CA VAL A 421 -12.51 -3.35 10.02
C VAL A 421 -13.51 -2.60 10.88
N GLU A 422 -13.89 -3.20 12.01
CA GLU A 422 -14.84 -2.61 12.96
C GLU A 422 -14.11 -1.70 13.96
N ILE A 423 -14.57 -0.44 14.06
CA ILE A 423 -14.06 0.55 15.02
C ILE A 423 -14.85 0.42 16.35
N GLY A 424 -16.12 0.06 16.24
CA GLY A 424 -17.05 -0.19 17.35
C GLY A 424 -17.97 0.99 17.66
N ALA A 425 -17.45 2.21 17.71
CA ALA A 425 -18.24 3.43 17.87
C ALA A 425 -17.98 4.40 16.71
N PRO A 426 -19.00 5.16 16.24
CA PRO A 426 -18.82 6.20 15.24
C PRO A 426 -17.79 7.23 15.69
N VAL A 427 -16.82 7.55 14.84
CA VAL A 427 -15.85 8.61 15.11
C VAL A 427 -16.49 9.99 14.92
N SER A 428 -16.25 10.92 15.84
CA SER A 428 -16.85 12.27 15.79
C SER A 428 -16.15 13.22 14.80
N GLU A 429 -14.93 12.89 14.42
CA GLU A 429 -14.08 13.65 13.49
C GLU A 429 -13.34 12.70 12.56
N ILE A 430 -12.73 13.25 11.51
CA ILE A 430 -11.91 12.48 10.58
C ILE A 430 -10.64 11.99 11.30
N VAL A 431 -10.39 10.69 11.19
CA VAL A 431 -9.26 10.01 11.84
C VAL A 431 -8.27 9.51 10.78
N PRO A 432 -7.03 10.04 10.72
CA PRO A 432 -6.00 9.49 9.85
C PRO A 432 -5.56 8.12 10.38
N VAL A 433 -5.40 7.16 9.46
CA VAL A 433 -4.95 5.80 9.75
C VAL A 433 -3.87 5.35 8.78
N SER A 434 -3.00 4.46 9.23
CA SER A 434 -1.94 3.89 8.39
C SER A 434 -1.96 2.36 8.42
N LEU A 435 -1.96 1.73 7.24
CA LEU A 435 -1.86 0.28 7.07
C LEU A 435 -0.41 -0.12 6.78
N SER A 436 0.06 -1.14 7.48
CA SER A 436 1.37 -1.75 7.29
C SER A 436 1.27 -3.26 7.31
N VAL A 437 2.29 -3.93 6.76
CA VAL A 437 2.45 -5.38 6.82
C VAL A 437 3.66 -5.73 7.70
N GLU A 438 3.49 -6.72 8.57
CA GLU A 438 4.58 -7.45 9.20
C GLU A 438 4.61 -8.91 8.74
N GLN A 439 5.77 -9.41 8.30
CA GLN A 439 5.92 -10.81 7.88
C GLN A 439 7.30 -11.36 8.22
N VAL A 440 7.37 -12.64 8.63
CA VAL A 440 8.62 -13.37 8.82
C VAL A 440 8.66 -14.53 7.80
N PRO A 441 9.76 -14.72 7.05
CA PRO A 441 9.92 -15.80 6.09
C PRO A 441 9.58 -17.17 6.68
N ALA A 442 8.80 -17.96 5.94
CA ALA A 442 8.37 -19.31 6.30
C ALA A 442 7.71 -19.47 7.69
N ALA A 443 7.27 -18.38 8.33
CA ALA A 443 6.70 -18.39 9.68
C ALA A 443 5.18 -18.15 9.70
N GLY A 444 4.48 -18.45 8.59
CA GLY A 444 3.03 -18.32 8.46
C GLY A 444 2.57 -16.97 7.91
N ARG A 445 1.36 -16.58 8.30
CA ARG A 445 0.60 -15.46 7.72
C ARG A 445 1.26 -14.10 7.96
N ALA A 446 1.25 -13.27 6.93
CA ALA A 446 1.53 -11.83 7.07
C ALA A 446 0.46 -11.16 7.97
N ARG A 447 0.91 -10.34 8.92
CA ARG A 447 0.04 -9.54 9.78
C ARG A 447 -0.17 -8.17 9.15
N LEU A 448 -1.43 -7.87 8.85
CA LEU A 448 -1.86 -6.57 8.34
C LEU A 448 -2.31 -5.71 9.52
N LEU A 449 -1.59 -4.63 9.80
CA LEU A 449 -1.78 -3.79 10.97
C LEU A 449 -2.21 -2.39 10.54
N ILE A 450 -3.30 -1.90 11.12
CA ILE A 450 -3.75 -0.52 10.97
C ILE A 450 -3.52 0.22 12.28
N ASP A 451 -2.71 1.27 12.22
CA ASP A 451 -2.51 2.20 13.31
C ASP A 451 -3.43 3.41 13.16
N ALA A 452 -4.15 3.76 14.23
CA ALA A 452 -5.05 4.90 14.32
C ALA A 452 -4.69 5.74 15.56
N PRO A 453 -3.67 6.62 15.47
CA PRO A 453 -3.09 7.31 16.63
C PRO A 453 -4.13 8.14 17.41
N LYS A 454 -5.04 8.83 16.71
CA LYS A 454 -6.09 9.64 17.35
C LYS A 454 -7.09 8.80 18.18
N LEU A 455 -7.25 7.51 17.86
CA LEU A 455 -8.09 6.60 18.62
C LEU A 455 -7.31 5.84 19.70
N SER A 456 -5.99 6.01 19.75
CA SER A 456 -5.09 5.22 20.62
C SER A 456 -5.32 3.71 20.49
N ARG A 457 -5.59 3.24 19.26
CA ARG A 457 -5.97 1.86 18.95
C ARG A 457 -5.25 1.35 17.70
N HIS A 458 -4.98 0.05 17.72
CA HIS A 458 -4.47 -0.70 16.56
C HIS A 458 -5.51 -1.74 16.18
N PHE A 459 -5.68 -1.95 14.87
CA PHE A 459 -6.57 -2.96 14.32
C PHE A 459 -5.77 -3.95 13.50
N THR A 460 -6.13 -5.24 13.60
CA THR A 460 -5.57 -6.28 12.73
C THR A 460 -6.59 -6.57 11.63
N VAL A 461 -6.14 -6.58 10.38
CA VAL A 461 -7.02 -6.91 9.25
C VAL A 461 -7.07 -8.42 9.07
N ASP A 462 -8.28 -8.98 9.13
CA ASP A 462 -8.50 -10.40 8.86
C ASP A 462 -8.62 -10.64 7.35
N TRP A 463 -7.59 -11.26 6.78
CA TRP A 463 -7.56 -11.67 5.37
C TRP A 463 -8.46 -12.88 5.08
N GLU A 464 -8.65 -13.79 6.03
CA GLU A 464 -9.45 -15.00 5.79
C GLU A 464 -10.95 -14.73 5.91
N GLY A 465 -11.34 -13.85 6.82
CA GLY A 465 -12.71 -13.33 6.91
C GLY A 465 -13.07 -12.33 5.80
N ALA A 466 -12.11 -11.91 4.98
CA ALA A 466 -12.33 -10.92 3.92
C ALA A 466 -13.10 -11.50 2.73
N ILE A 467 -13.93 -10.66 2.10
CA ILE A 467 -14.75 -11.06 0.97
C ILE A 467 -13.88 -11.12 -0.29
N GLU A 468 -13.87 -12.26 -0.96
CA GLU A 468 -13.16 -12.42 -2.23
C GLU A 468 -13.88 -11.68 -3.36
N LEU A 469 -13.12 -10.91 -4.14
CA LEU A 469 -13.62 -10.12 -5.25
C LEU A 469 -13.15 -10.76 -6.55
N HIS A 470 -14.06 -11.41 -7.28
CA HIS A 470 -13.76 -11.99 -8.60
C HIS A 470 -13.69 -10.91 -9.70
N ARG A 471 -12.81 -9.92 -9.50
CA ARG A 471 -12.52 -8.81 -10.41
C ARG A 471 -11.01 -8.66 -10.53
N ARG A 472 -10.55 -8.08 -11.65
CA ARG A 472 -9.14 -7.71 -11.78
C ARG A 472 -8.83 -6.53 -10.88
N TRP A 473 -7.58 -6.45 -10.44
CA TRP A 473 -7.15 -5.40 -9.52
C TRP A 473 -7.21 -4.01 -10.17
N GLU A 474 -6.82 -3.94 -11.44
CA GLU A 474 -6.75 -2.71 -12.20
C GLU A 474 -8.14 -2.11 -12.41
N ASP A 475 -9.16 -2.95 -12.63
CA ASP A 475 -10.56 -2.53 -12.76
C ASP A 475 -11.10 -1.94 -11.45
N LEU A 476 -10.72 -2.52 -10.30
CA LEU A 476 -11.12 -2.02 -8.97
C LEU A 476 -10.53 -0.64 -8.67
N VAL A 477 -9.29 -0.38 -9.11
CA VAL A 477 -8.66 0.94 -8.94
C VAL A 477 -9.44 2.00 -9.72
N VAL A 478 -9.80 1.73 -10.98
CA VAL A 478 -10.57 2.67 -11.82
C VAL A 478 -11.97 2.92 -11.26
N GLU A 479 -12.66 1.89 -10.76
CA GLU A 479 -14.00 2.01 -10.19
C GLU A 479 -14.03 2.90 -8.92
N LEU A 480 -12.99 2.79 -8.10
CA LEU A 480 -12.90 3.54 -6.84
C LEU A 480 -12.52 5.02 -7.02
N ASP A 481 -12.10 5.42 -8.21
CA ASP A 481 -11.63 6.78 -8.51
C ASP A 481 -12.76 7.84 -8.48
N GLY A 482 -14.02 7.40 -8.66
CA GLY A 482 -15.20 8.26 -8.56
C GLY A 482 -15.33 9.31 -9.69
N PRO A 483 -16.43 10.09 -9.71
CA PRO A 483 -16.57 11.23 -10.62
C PRO A 483 -15.72 12.42 -10.16
N ALA A 484 -15.13 13.15 -11.10
CA ALA A 484 -14.29 14.31 -10.80
C ALA A 484 -15.08 15.39 -10.03
N PRO A 485 -14.48 16.02 -9.00
CA PRO A 485 -15.09 17.12 -8.25
C PRO A 485 -15.45 18.31 -9.15
N THR A 486 -16.49 19.04 -8.74
CA THR A 486 -16.95 20.25 -9.45
C THR A 486 -15.92 21.38 -9.40
N ILE A 487 -15.93 22.26 -10.40
CA ILE A 487 -15.05 23.44 -10.47
C ILE A 487 -15.93 24.67 -10.72
N PRO A 488 -15.88 25.70 -9.85
CA PRO A 488 -16.61 26.95 -10.09
C PRO A 488 -16.25 27.56 -11.44
N LYS A 489 -17.26 27.96 -12.22
CA LYS A 489 -17.04 28.61 -13.52
C LYS A 489 -16.38 29.96 -13.32
N ARG A 490 -15.45 30.30 -14.22
CA ARG A 490 -14.80 31.62 -14.27
C ARG A 490 -15.84 32.74 -14.23
N LEU A 491 -15.59 33.73 -13.40
CA LEU A 491 -16.41 34.94 -13.31
C LEU A 491 -16.33 35.75 -14.61
N VAL A 492 -17.47 35.89 -15.28
CA VAL A 492 -17.64 36.81 -16.41
C VAL A 492 -18.80 37.77 -16.12
N LEU A 493 -18.50 39.06 -15.98
CA LEU A 493 -19.49 40.11 -15.78
C LEU A 493 -20.04 40.57 -17.14
N PRO A 494 -21.36 40.46 -17.37
CA PRO A 494 -21.94 40.76 -18.67
C PRO A 494 -22.03 42.27 -18.95
N CYS A 495 -22.05 42.64 -20.24
CA CYS A 495 -22.37 43.99 -20.70
C CYS A 495 -23.83 44.13 -21.16
N GLY A 496 -24.32 45.37 -21.22
CA GLY A 496 -25.67 45.69 -21.70
C GLY A 496 -25.82 47.14 -22.18
N MET A 497 -26.88 47.40 -22.95
CA MET A 497 -27.16 48.71 -23.56
C MET A 497 -27.68 49.77 -22.58
N GLU A 498 -28.14 49.35 -21.40
CA GLU A 498 -28.88 50.20 -20.45
C GLU A 498 -28.05 51.36 -19.89
N LEU A 499 -26.73 51.28 -19.98
CA LEU A 499 -25.78 52.33 -19.59
C LEU A 499 -25.21 53.09 -20.81
N TRP A 500 -25.38 52.58 -22.03
CA TRP A 500 -24.97 53.25 -23.27
C TRP A 500 -25.96 54.30 -23.72
N GLU A 501 -27.25 54.08 -23.45
CA GLU A 501 -28.36 54.94 -23.84
C GLU A 501 -28.68 56.01 -22.79
N ASP A 502 -29.18 57.15 -23.26
CA ASP A 502 -29.70 58.21 -22.40
C ASP A 502 -30.96 57.71 -21.69
N SER A 503 -31.14 58.12 -20.44
CA SER A 503 -32.31 57.76 -19.64
C SER A 503 -32.85 58.97 -18.89
N PRO A 504 -34.08 58.93 -18.35
CA PRO A 504 -34.59 60.00 -17.50
C PRO A 504 -33.70 60.32 -16.30
N ALA A 505 -32.90 59.34 -15.85
CA ALA A 505 -31.96 59.49 -14.74
C ALA A 505 -30.62 60.16 -15.14
N GLY A 506 -30.38 60.42 -16.43
CA GLY A 506 -29.17 61.09 -16.92
C GLY A 506 -28.63 60.51 -18.24
N GLN A 507 -27.57 61.14 -18.74
CA GLN A 507 -26.92 60.78 -20.00
C GLN A 507 -26.28 59.38 -19.97
N GLY A 508 -26.39 58.67 -21.09
CA GLY A 508 -25.76 57.42 -21.44
C GLY A 508 -24.30 57.61 -21.85
N LEU A 509 -23.56 56.50 -21.89
CA LEU A 509 -22.15 56.53 -22.28
C LEU A 509 -21.96 57.09 -23.70
N THR A 510 -22.87 56.81 -24.64
CA THR A 510 -22.79 57.35 -26.03
C THR A 510 -22.74 58.87 -26.05
N SER A 511 -23.69 59.53 -25.37
CA SER A 511 -23.77 60.99 -25.30
C SER A 511 -22.57 61.59 -24.56
N LEU A 512 -22.15 60.94 -23.45
CA LEU A 512 -21.00 61.36 -22.67
C LEU A 512 -19.68 61.29 -23.45
N LEU A 513 -19.47 60.23 -24.24
CA LEU A 513 -18.28 60.07 -25.09
C LEU A 513 -18.24 61.17 -26.17
N ALA A 514 -19.36 61.39 -26.87
CA ALA A 514 -19.44 62.40 -27.93
C ALA A 514 -19.20 63.83 -27.41
N GLN A 515 -19.72 64.15 -26.22
CA GLN A 515 -19.51 65.44 -25.57
C GLN A 515 -18.03 65.63 -25.20
N ASN A 516 -17.43 64.67 -24.51
CA ASN A 516 -16.07 64.78 -23.99
C ASN A 516 -15.00 64.74 -25.08
N LEU A 517 -15.28 64.10 -26.22
CA LEU A 517 -14.32 64.02 -27.32
C LEU A 517 -13.92 65.41 -27.85
N ARG A 518 -14.86 66.35 -27.88
CA ARG A 518 -14.66 67.72 -28.38
C ARG A 518 -14.10 68.67 -27.32
N CYS A 519 -14.01 68.24 -26.07
CA CYS A 519 -13.53 69.07 -24.97
C CYS A 519 -11.98 69.04 -24.89
N PRO A 520 -11.30 70.21 -24.76
CA PRO A 520 -9.86 70.26 -24.52
C PRO A 520 -9.45 69.56 -23.22
N GLN A 521 -10.26 69.72 -22.17
CA GLN A 521 -10.14 69.02 -20.89
C GLN A 521 -11.30 68.03 -20.76
N VAL A 522 -10.98 66.75 -20.64
CA VAL A 522 -11.98 65.67 -20.55
C VAL A 522 -12.47 65.53 -19.11
N ASP A 523 -13.78 65.36 -18.93
CA ASP A 523 -14.36 64.99 -17.63
C ASP A 523 -14.25 63.47 -17.43
N TRP A 524 -13.06 63.04 -17.00
CA TRP A 524 -12.80 61.63 -16.71
C TRP A 524 -13.67 61.09 -15.58
N LYS A 525 -14.10 61.95 -14.65
CA LYS A 525 -14.89 61.51 -13.49
C LYS A 525 -16.25 61.00 -13.96
N VAL A 526 -16.95 61.77 -14.79
CA VAL A 526 -18.27 61.36 -15.30
C VAL A 526 -18.18 60.10 -16.16
N LEU A 527 -17.15 60.00 -17.01
CA LEU A 527 -16.93 58.80 -17.84
C LEU A 527 -16.61 57.56 -16.98
N ALA A 528 -15.72 57.70 -15.99
CA ALA A 528 -15.35 56.62 -15.10
C ALA A 528 -16.52 56.18 -14.21
N ASP A 529 -17.30 57.12 -13.69
CA ASP A 529 -18.50 56.84 -12.90
C ASP A 529 -19.52 56.06 -13.74
N LYS A 530 -19.72 56.43 -15.01
CA LYS A 530 -20.60 55.71 -15.93
C LYS A 530 -20.10 54.30 -16.26
N LEU A 531 -18.81 54.12 -16.55
CA LEU A 531 -18.23 52.79 -16.81
C LEU A 531 -18.27 51.87 -15.59
N SER A 532 -18.07 52.44 -14.39
CA SER A 532 -18.15 51.68 -13.13
C SER A 532 -19.58 51.37 -12.68
N ALA A 533 -20.58 52.07 -13.24
CA ALA A 533 -21.97 51.84 -12.92
C ALA A 533 -22.41 50.45 -13.37
N ARG A 534 -23.41 49.92 -12.67
CA ARG A 534 -23.98 48.62 -12.97
C ARG A 534 -25.50 48.72 -12.86
N LYS A 535 -26.21 48.37 -13.94
CA LYS A 535 -27.67 48.41 -14.02
C LYS A 535 -28.16 47.07 -14.52
N LEU A 536 -29.19 46.51 -13.87
CA LEU A 536 -29.65 45.13 -14.13
C LEU A 536 -28.50 44.10 -14.14
N LYS A 537 -27.56 44.25 -13.18
CA LYS A 537 -26.33 43.44 -13.07
C LYS A 537 -25.37 43.49 -14.28
N ARG A 538 -25.57 44.40 -15.24
CA ARG A 538 -24.74 44.58 -16.44
C ARG A 538 -23.93 45.87 -16.41
N HIS A 539 -22.73 45.83 -17.00
CA HIS A 539 -21.85 46.98 -17.21
C HIS A 539 -21.93 47.52 -18.65
N CYS A 540 -21.27 48.64 -18.94
CA CYS A 540 -21.11 49.10 -20.33
C CYS A 540 -20.23 48.13 -21.16
N ILE A 541 -19.20 47.57 -20.53
CA ILE A 541 -18.20 46.69 -21.13
C ILE A 541 -18.13 45.42 -20.28
N SER A 542 -18.06 44.25 -20.92
CA SER A 542 -17.98 42.98 -20.21
C SER A 542 -16.64 42.89 -19.46
N SER A 543 -16.55 42.04 -18.45
CA SER A 543 -15.26 41.78 -17.80
C SER A 543 -14.19 41.22 -18.74
N ASP A 544 -14.61 40.63 -19.86
CA ASP A 544 -13.73 40.13 -20.93
C ASP A 544 -13.41 41.18 -22.00
N GLY A 545 -13.99 42.38 -21.90
CA GLY A 545 -13.70 43.50 -22.79
C GLY A 545 -14.69 43.68 -23.94
N ASP A 546 -15.75 42.88 -23.99
CA ASP A 546 -16.77 42.95 -25.04
C ASP A 546 -17.69 44.16 -24.85
N ILE A 547 -18.18 44.68 -25.97
CA ILE A 547 -19.13 45.79 -26.03
C ILE A 547 -20.40 45.27 -26.71
N PRO A 548 -21.61 45.61 -26.22
CA PRO A 548 -22.85 45.13 -26.82
C PRO A 548 -22.93 45.42 -28.32
N ASP A 549 -23.33 44.44 -29.11
CA ASP A 549 -23.35 44.53 -30.59
C ASP A 549 -24.20 45.70 -31.11
N GLN A 550 -25.18 46.15 -30.33
CA GLN A 550 -26.07 47.26 -30.67
C GLN A 550 -25.41 48.64 -30.53
N VAL A 551 -24.21 48.73 -29.93
CA VAL A 551 -23.49 50.00 -29.80
C VAL A 551 -23.00 50.47 -31.17
N PRO A 552 -23.35 51.70 -31.60
CA PRO A 552 -22.93 52.23 -32.90
C PRO A 552 -21.40 52.29 -33.06
N GLU A 553 -20.92 52.02 -34.27
CA GLU A 553 -19.48 52.05 -34.58
C GLU A 553 -18.83 53.40 -34.25
N GLN A 554 -19.58 54.49 -34.44
CA GLN A 554 -19.12 55.82 -34.06
C GLN A 554 -18.85 55.93 -32.55
N SER A 555 -19.72 55.37 -31.71
CA SER A 555 -19.53 55.37 -30.25
C SER A 555 -18.33 54.51 -29.83
N ARG A 556 -18.09 53.39 -30.53
CA ARG A 556 -16.90 52.54 -30.34
C ARG A 556 -15.61 53.32 -30.69
N ALA A 557 -15.61 54.04 -31.81
CA ALA A 557 -14.50 54.89 -32.21
C ALA A 557 -14.26 56.06 -31.22
N HIS A 558 -15.33 56.68 -30.70
CA HIS A 558 -15.21 57.71 -29.67
C HIS A 558 -14.62 57.16 -28.36
N LEU A 559 -15.02 55.95 -27.96
CA LEU A 559 -14.44 55.26 -26.81
C LEU A 559 -12.94 55.02 -27.01
N GLU A 560 -12.54 54.54 -28.18
CA GLU A 560 -11.13 54.28 -28.49
C GLU A 560 -10.27 55.56 -28.42
N GLN A 561 -10.73 56.64 -29.05
CA GLN A 561 -10.00 57.92 -29.02
C GLN A 561 -9.88 58.48 -27.59
N LEU A 562 -10.92 58.32 -26.76
CA LEU A 562 -10.85 58.73 -25.36
C LEU A 562 -9.98 57.79 -24.51
N THR A 563 -9.90 56.50 -24.85
CA THR A 563 -8.96 55.55 -24.25
C THR A 563 -7.51 55.93 -24.54
N GLU A 564 -7.18 56.27 -25.79
CA GLU A 564 -5.85 56.76 -26.18
C GLU A 564 -5.49 58.07 -25.45
N ARG A 565 -6.43 59.02 -25.37
CA ARG A 565 -6.23 60.28 -24.64
C ARG A 565 -6.00 60.07 -23.14
N ALA A 566 -6.77 59.16 -22.52
CA ALA A 566 -6.59 58.82 -21.10
C ALA A 566 -5.23 58.16 -20.86
N LEU A 567 -4.80 57.26 -21.75
CA LEU A 567 -3.49 56.62 -21.66
C LEU A 567 -2.35 57.64 -21.77
N ALA A 568 -2.41 58.53 -22.76
CA ALA A 568 -1.42 59.60 -22.94
C ALA A 568 -1.33 60.52 -21.71
N GLU A 569 -2.46 60.84 -21.07
CA GLU A 569 -2.48 61.62 -19.84
C GLU A 569 -1.80 60.89 -18.67
N LEU A 570 -2.01 59.58 -18.54
CA LEU A 570 -1.32 58.77 -17.53
C LEU A 570 0.18 58.64 -17.81
N GLU A 571 0.59 58.53 -19.08
CA GLU A 571 2.00 58.50 -19.47
C GLU A 571 2.71 59.83 -19.18
N ASP A 572 2.06 60.95 -19.49
CA ASP A 572 2.56 62.29 -19.16
C ASP A 572 2.69 62.48 -17.66
N ARG A 573 1.74 61.96 -16.88
CA ARG A 573 1.81 61.98 -15.42
C ARG A 573 2.93 61.10 -14.89
N ARG A 574 3.12 59.90 -15.46
CA ARG A 574 4.22 59.00 -15.11
C ARG A 574 5.58 59.64 -15.42
N ALA A 575 5.68 60.39 -16.52
CA ALA A 575 6.89 61.11 -16.91
C ALA A 575 7.10 62.46 -16.17
N GLY A 576 6.18 62.84 -15.27
CA GLY A 576 6.23 64.11 -14.54
C GLY A 576 5.94 65.36 -15.38
N ARG A 577 5.38 65.22 -16.60
CA ARG A 577 5.10 66.31 -17.54
C ARG A 577 3.78 67.02 -17.27
N ARG A 578 2.79 66.36 -16.66
CA ARG A 578 1.50 66.93 -16.24
C ARG A 578 1.09 66.44 -14.84
N GLY A 579 0.62 67.37 -14.02
CA GLY A 579 0.17 67.11 -12.64
C GLY A 579 -1.36 67.13 -12.52
N SER A 580 -2.05 66.13 -13.08
CA SER A 580 -3.43 65.85 -12.64
C SER A 580 -3.38 65.36 -11.19
N ASN A 581 -4.21 65.96 -10.32
CA ASN A 581 -4.28 65.66 -8.89
C ASN A 581 -5.36 64.60 -8.55
N ASP A 582 -5.84 63.84 -9.54
CA ASP A 582 -6.83 62.78 -9.32
C ASP A 582 -6.51 61.50 -10.10
N ASN A 583 -7.28 60.43 -9.85
CA ASN A 583 -7.13 59.13 -10.53
C ASN A 583 -8.32 58.81 -11.43
N HIS A 584 -9.08 59.79 -11.90
CA HIS A 584 -10.27 59.56 -12.70
C HIS A 584 -9.94 58.94 -14.06
N ALA A 585 -8.86 59.39 -14.73
CA ALA A 585 -8.40 58.76 -15.98
C ALA A 585 -8.00 57.29 -15.79
N LEU A 586 -7.30 56.97 -14.69
CA LEU A 586 -6.96 55.59 -14.34
C LEU A 586 -8.21 54.75 -14.01
N LYS A 587 -9.17 55.34 -13.30
CA LYS A 587 -10.47 54.70 -13.03
C LYS A 587 -11.22 54.41 -14.33
N PHE A 588 -11.27 55.38 -15.25
CA PHE A 588 -11.87 55.22 -16.57
C PHE A 588 -11.26 54.03 -17.34
N LEU A 589 -9.92 53.94 -17.39
CA LEU A 589 -9.23 52.84 -18.09
C LEU A 589 -9.44 51.48 -17.41
N THR A 590 -9.34 51.41 -16.07
CA THR A 590 -9.46 50.12 -15.35
C THR A 590 -10.87 49.53 -15.35
N TRP A 591 -11.91 50.35 -15.53
CA TRP A 591 -13.30 49.89 -15.71
C TRP A 591 -13.66 49.51 -17.15
N GLN A 592 -12.69 49.59 -18.08
CA GLN A 592 -12.79 48.88 -19.37
C GLN A 592 -12.35 47.42 -19.26
N PHE A 593 -11.96 46.95 -18.07
CA PHE A 593 -11.57 45.57 -17.81
C PHE A 593 -10.47 45.06 -18.76
N ARG A 594 -10.63 43.89 -19.38
CA ARG A 594 -9.69 43.33 -20.36
C ARG A 594 -9.63 44.11 -21.68
N ARG A 595 -10.51 45.08 -21.92
CA ARG A 595 -10.37 46.01 -23.05
C ARG A 595 -9.36 47.13 -22.80
N ALA A 596 -8.97 47.38 -21.54
CA ALA A 596 -8.01 48.44 -21.23
C ALA A 596 -6.71 48.31 -22.06
N PRO A 597 -5.94 49.38 -22.30
CA PRO A 597 -4.67 49.26 -23.00
C PRO A 597 -3.69 48.30 -22.30
N ASP A 598 -2.90 47.56 -23.06
CA ASP A 598 -1.95 46.55 -22.53
C ASP A 598 -0.89 47.16 -21.60
N ALA A 599 -0.62 48.46 -21.73
CA ALA A 599 0.30 49.17 -20.84
C ALA A 599 -0.23 49.31 -19.40
N ILE A 600 -1.55 49.22 -19.18
CA ILE A 600 -2.17 49.49 -17.87
C ILE A 600 -1.80 48.44 -16.80
N PRO A 601 -1.94 47.12 -17.03
CA PRO A 601 -1.44 46.12 -16.08
C PRO A 601 0.03 46.34 -15.69
N ALA A 602 0.91 46.62 -16.67
CA ALA A 602 2.32 46.88 -16.42
C ALA A 602 2.55 48.12 -15.54
N MET A 603 1.85 49.22 -15.79
CA MET A 603 1.93 50.44 -14.96
C MET A 603 1.38 50.21 -13.54
N LEU A 604 0.33 49.40 -13.37
CA LEU A 604 -0.23 49.07 -12.04
C LEU A 604 0.72 48.17 -11.26
N LEU A 605 1.35 47.20 -11.93
CA LEU A 605 2.40 46.38 -11.37
C LEU A 605 3.58 47.28 -10.94
N GLU A 606 4.07 48.18 -11.79
CA GLU A 606 5.10 49.17 -11.44
C GLU A 606 4.78 49.91 -10.13
N ALA A 607 3.53 50.34 -9.94
CA ALA A 607 3.08 50.96 -8.69
C ALA A 607 3.22 50.04 -7.46
N TRP A 608 2.92 48.74 -7.59
CA TRP A 608 3.11 47.78 -6.50
C TRP A 608 4.60 47.62 -6.14
N GLN A 609 5.48 47.59 -7.15
CA GLN A 609 6.92 47.51 -6.95
C GLN A 609 7.46 48.74 -6.23
N ASP A 610 6.99 49.93 -6.60
CA ASP A 610 7.33 51.17 -5.91
C ASP A 610 6.86 51.17 -4.46
N ARG A 611 5.66 50.64 -4.17
CA ARG A 611 5.18 50.48 -2.79
C ARG A 611 6.12 49.60 -1.96
N ALA A 612 6.53 48.46 -2.52
CA ALA A 612 7.43 47.52 -1.85
C ALA A 612 8.82 48.17 -1.60
N ALA A 613 9.30 48.95 -2.56
CA ALA A 613 10.54 49.73 -2.45
C ALA A 613 10.39 51.03 -1.62
N ARG A 614 9.22 51.29 -1.04
CA ARG A 614 8.88 52.54 -0.31
C ARG A 614 9.10 53.82 -1.14
N ARG A 615 8.98 53.73 -2.46
CA ARG A 615 9.01 54.86 -3.39
C ARG A 615 7.60 55.42 -3.61
N LYS A 616 7.50 56.73 -3.85
CA LYS A 616 6.22 57.36 -4.20
C LYS A 616 5.94 57.12 -5.67
N HIS A 617 4.84 56.42 -5.97
CA HIS A 617 4.36 56.26 -7.35
C HIS A 617 3.40 57.40 -7.71
N PRO A 618 3.43 57.95 -8.94
CA PRO A 618 2.55 59.05 -9.36
C PRO A 618 1.05 58.79 -9.15
N PHE A 619 0.61 57.54 -9.25
CA PHE A 619 -0.80 57.15 -9.06
C PHE A 619 -1.21 56.99 -7.59
N ALA A 620 -0.26 56.89 -6.65
CA ALA A 620 -0.52 56.66 -5.23
C ALA A 620 -0.74 57.98 -4.46
N LEU A 621 -1.80 58.71 -4.78
CA LEU A 621 -2.11 60.01 -4.18
C LEU A 621 -2.59 59.92 -2.72
N SER A 622 -3.23 58.80 -2.36
CA SER A 622 -3.85 58.54 -1.06
C SER A 622 -4.00 57.04 -0.81
N GLU A 623 -4.34 56.63 0.41
CA GLU A 623 -4.62 55.20 0.70
C GLU A 623 -5.78 54.64 -0.13
N ALA A 624 -6.78 55.46 -0.46
CA ALA A 624 -7.86 55.06 -1.36
C ALA A 624 -7.37 54.78 -2.80
N SER A 625 -6.25 55.39 -3.21
CA SER A 625 -5.64 55.13 -4.52
C SER A 625 -5.14 53.68 -4.62
N TRP A 626 -4.66 53.10 -3.51
CA TRP A 626 -4.21 51.71 -3.49
C TRP A 626 -5.36 50.72 -3.73
N VAL A 627 -6.57 51.03 -3.25
CA VAL A 627 -7.74 50.19 -3.56
C VAL A 627 -7.97 50.13 -5.07
N LEU A 628 -7.94 51.28 -5.76
CA LEU A 628 -8.08 51.33 -7.21
C LEU A 628 -6.92 50.63 -7.93
N ILE A 629 -5.68 50.78 -7.45
CA ILE A 629 -4.51 50.16 -8.06
C ILE A 629 -4.58 48.63 -7.96
N TYR A 630 -4.91 48.08 -6.80
CA TYR A 630 -4.98 46.64 -6.57
C TYR A 630 -6.17 46.00 -7.30
N GLN A 631 -7.37 46.54 -7.11
CA GLN A 631 -8.56 46.02 -7.78
C GLN A 631 -8.52 46.29 -9.29
N GLY A 632 -7.93 47.42 -9.71
CA GLY A 632 -7.72 47.76 -11.10
C GLY A 632 -6.86 46.72 -11.82
N LEU A 633 -5.79 46.24 -11.18
CA LEU A 633 -4.98 45.16 -11.74
C LEU A 633 -5.81 43.88 -11.90
N GLY A 634 -6.54 43.47 -10.87
CA GLY A 634 -7.47 42.33 -10.95
C GLY A 634 -8.55 42.48 -12.03
N ARG A 635 -8.86 43.71 -12.47
CA ARG A 635 -9.82 43.98 -13.55
C ARG A 635 -9.21 43.92 -14.95
N THR A 636 -7.97 44.37 -15.12
CA THR A 636 -7.33 44.59 -16.42
C THR A 636 -6.34 43.50 -16.81
N CYS A 637 -5.87 42.71 -15.83
CA CYS A 637 -4.94 41.61 -16.03
C CYS A 637 -5.53 40.56 -16.99
N ARG A 638 -4.73 40.16 -17.98
CA ARG A 638 -5.17 39.28 -19.07
C ARG A 638 -4.11 38.30 -19.57
N SER A 639 -2.84 38.50 -19.20
CA SER A 639 -1.74 37.68 -19.66
C SER A 639 -1.20 36.84 -18.51
N GLU A 640 -0.80 35.60 -18.81
CA GLU A 640 -0.17 34.71 -17.83
C GLU A 640 1.07 35.35 -17.20
N ASN A 641 1.83 36.15 -17.97
CA ASN A 641 3.01 36.84 -17.47
C ASN A 641 2.66 37.90 -16.42
N ASP A 642 1.65 38.73 -16.67
CA ASP A 642 1.20 39.74 -15.69
C ASP A 642 0.65 39.08 -14.43
N GLU A 643 -0.11 37.99 -14.57
CA GLU A 643 -0.66 37.22 -13.46
C GLU A 643 0.45 36.60 -12.60
N ARG A 644 1.47 36.02 -13.23
CA ARG A 644 2.63 35.46 -12.54
C ARG A 644 3.36 36.53 -11.73
N ILE A 645 3.59 37.70 -12.32
CA ILE A 645 4.23 38.83 -11.64
C ILE A 645 3.35 39.34 -10.50
N ALA A 646 2.03 39.43 -10.70
CA ALA A 646 1.07 39.88 -9.69
C ALA A 646 1.04 38.92 -8.48
N LEU A 647 0.90 37.62 -8.71
CA LEU A 647 0.88 36.60 -7.67
C LEU A 647 2.20 36.59 -6.88
N ALA A 648 3.35 36.61 -7.56
CA ALA A 648 4.65 36.67 -6.90
C ALA A 648 4.79 37.91 -5.98
N ARG A 649 4.23 39.06 -6.39
CA ARG A 649 4.26 40.29 -5.59
C ARG A 649 3.27 40.28 -4.44
N LEU A 650 2.11 39.63 -4.57
CA LEU A 650 1.17 39.41 -3.46
C LEU A 650 1.85 38.58 -2.37
N PHE A 651 2.43 37.44 -2.75
CA PHE A 651 3.08 36.52 -1.80
C PHE A 651 4.40 37.04 -1.22
N ALA A 652 5.02 38.06 -1.83
CA ALA A 652 6.17 38.75 -1.23
C ALA A 652 5.80 39.51 0.07
N ARG A 653 4.51 39.80 0.30
CA ARG A 653 4.01 40.43 1.52
C ARG A 653 3.34 39.37 2.41
N PRO A 654 3.70 39.26 3.70
CA PRO A 654 3.05 38.34 4.63
C PRO A 654 1.53 38.53 4.69
N ILE A 655 0.78 37.43 4.64
CA ILE A 655 -0.69 37.41 4.53
C ILE A 655 -1.38 38.06 5.73
N GLU A 656 -0.75 38.11 6.90
CA GLU A 656 -1.28 38.75 8.11
C GLU A 656 -1.37 40.27 7.94
N LYS A 657 -0.53 40.83 7.07
CA LYS A 657 -0.47 42.28 6.79
C LYS A 657 -1.37 42.70 5.63
N TRP A 658 -2.11 41.78 5.02
CA TRP A 658 -2.98 42.08 3.88
C TRP A 658 -4.20 42.90 4.33
N SER A 659 -4.62 43.81 3.45
CA SER A 659 -5.87 44.55 3.57
C SER A 659 -6.94 43.88 2.71
N TYR A 660 -8.12 43.64 3.29
CA TYR A 660 -9.21 42.93 2.60
C TYR A 660 -9.64 43.62 1.29
N ARG A 661 -9.61 44.97 1.24
CA ARG A 661 -9.97 45.75 0.03
C ARG A 661 -8.84 45.86 -1.01
N GLN A 662 -7.61 45.47 -0.67
CA GLN A 662 -6.43 45.61 -1.53
C GLN A 662 -5.93 44.23 -1.96
N GLU A 663 -5.11 43.57 -1.14
CA GLU A 663 -4.48 42.29 -1.49
C GLU A 663 -5.49 41.15 -1.61
N THR A 664 -6.39 40.97 -0.64
CA THR A 664 -7.42 39.89 -0.68
C THR A 664 -8.33 40.08 -1.89
N ALA A 665 -8.82 41.29 -2.12
CA ALA A 665 -9.62 41.63 -3.30
C ALA A 665 -8.87 41.35 -4.62
N ALA A 666 -7.59 41.73 -4.71
CA ALA A 666 -6.79 41.48 -5.91
C ALA A 666 -6.59 39.98 -6.17
N ALA A 667 -6.27 39.21 -5.13
CA ALA A 667 -6.15 37.75 -5.22
C ALA A 667 -7.47 37.11 -5.66
N ALA A 668 -8.60 37.51 -5.05
CA ALA A 668 -9.92 37.03 -5.41
C ALA A 668 -10.24 37.35 -6.89
N PHE A 669 -9.95 38.56 -7.36
CA PHE A 669 -10.18 38.90 -8.77
C PHE A 669 -9.32 38.08 -9.73
N LEU A 670 -8.03 37.91 -9.45
CA LEU A 670 -7.13 37.13 -10.29
C LEU A 670 -7.61 35.68 -10.41
N LEU A 671 -7.92 35.04 -9.27
CA LEU A 671 -8.30 33.62 -9.23
C LEU A 671 -9.72 33.36 -9.73
N SER A 672 -10.63 34.31 -9.57
CA SER A 672 -12.02 34.14 -10.02
C SER A 672 -12.21 34.46 -11.51
N ARG A 673 -11.39 35.35 -12.10
CA ARG A 673 -11.59 35.85 -13.48
C ARG A 673 -10.62 35.31 -14.52
N SER A 674 -9.56 34.63 -14.13
CA SER A 674 -8.57 34.09 -15.06
C SER A 674 -8.61 32.57 -15.14
N ASP A 675 -8.42 31.99 -16.32
CA ASP A 675 -8.22 30.53 -16.46
C ASP A 675 -6.77 30.13 -16.21
N THR A 676 -5.83 31.07 -16.31
CA THR A 676 -4.39 30.82 -16.14
C THR A 676 -3.93 31.06 -14.72
N ALA A 677 -4.48 32.06 -14.00
CA ALA A 677 -4.01 32.41 -12.66
C ALA A 677 -4.09 31.25 -11.64
N PRO A 678 -5.17 30.44 -11.59
CA PRO A 678 -5.20 29.27 -10.72
C PRO A 678 -4.08 28.27 -11.04
N LEU A 679 -3.75 28.05 -12.32
CA LEU A 679 -2.72 27.10 -12.75
C LEU A 679 -1.30 27.51 -12.31
N LEU A 680 -1.09 28.80 -12.05
CA LEU A 680 0.18 29.36 -11.58
C LEU A 680 0.42 29.14 -10.08
N LEU A 681 -0.60 28.73 -9.31
CA LEU A 681 -0.44 28.46 -7.89
C LEU A 681 0.31 27.15 -7.65
N GLU A 682 1.09 27.14 -6.57
CA GLU A 682 1.70 25.93 -6.00
C GLU A 682 0.96 25.61 -4.70
N ARG A 683 1.13 24.39 -4.17
CA ARG A 683 0.46 23.98 -2.93
C ARG A 683 0.69 24.95 -1.77
N SER A 684 1.93 25.42 -1.61
CA SER A 684 2.30 26.42 -0.59
C SER A 684 1.54 27.74 -0.74
N HIS A 685 1.29 28.18 -1.97
CA HIS A 685 0.48 29.38 -2.25
C HIS A 685 -0.99 29.16 -1.87
N VAL A 686 -1.54 27.97 -2.13
CA VAL A 686 -2.93 27.61 -1.78
C VAL A 686 -3.11 27.56 -0.28
N GLU A 687 -2.15 26.98 0.44
CA GLU A 687 -2.12 26.95 1.91
C GLU A 687 -2.14 28.38 2.49
N GLN A 688 -1.30 29.28 1.98
CA GLN A 688 -1.27 30.69 2.43
C GLN A 688 -2.59 31.43 2.15
N LEU A 689 -3.20 31.22 0.98
CA LEU A 689 -4.47 31.86 0.64
C LEU A 689 -5.64 31.29 1.46
N ALA A 690 -5.67 29.98 1.68
CA ALA A 690 -6.65 29.34 2.55
C ALA A 690 -6.51 29.85 3.99
N GLU A 691 -5.28 29.97 4.50
CA GLU A 691 -5.01 30.56 5.80
C GLU A 691 -5.52 32.01 5.87
N ARG A 692 -5.32 32.81 4.82
CA ARG A 692 -5.86 34.16 4.75
C ARG A 692 -7.40 34.19 4.81
N VAL A 693 -8.07 33.27 4.11
CA VAL A 693 -9.53 33.11 4.19
C VAL A 693 -9.95 32.78 5.63
N LEU A 694 -9.29 31.82 6.28
CA LEU A 694 -9.57 31.43 7.66
C LEU A 694 -9.41 32.62 8.63
N MET A 695 -8.36 33.42 8.47
CA MET A 695 -8.13 34.63 9.28
C MET A 695 -9.26 35.65 9.12
N GLU A 696 -9.70 35.93 7.88
CA GLU A 696 -10.78 36.90 7.64
C GLU A 696 -12.16 36.39 8.08
N PHE A 697 -12.42 35.07 8.00
CA PHE A 697 -13.62 34.46 8.55
C PHE A 697 -13.69 34.62 10.06
N ALA A 698 -12.60 34.27 10.77
CA ALA A 698 -12.55 34.40 12.22
C ALA A 698 -12.63 35.87 12.68
N ALA A 699 -12.10 36.83 11.90
CA ALA A 699 -12.10 38.24 12.25
C ALA A 699 -13.48 38.91 12.17
N GLU A 700 -14.41 38.36 11.39
CA GLU A 700 -15.77 38.91 11.23
C GLU A 700 -16.82 38.21 12.10
N HIS A 701 -16.46 37.16 12.87
CA HIS A 701 -17.33 36.56 13.89
C HIS A 701 -17.70 37.59 14.97
N ASP A 702 -18.95 37.55 15.46
CA ASP A 702 -19.51 38.53 16.40
C ASP A 702 -19.54 39.99 15.86
N THR A 703 -19.45 40.19 14.53
CA THR A 703 -19.53 41.51 13.89
C THR A 703 -20.77 41.69 13.00
N ASN A 704 -20.84 42.81 12.26
CA ASN A 704 -21.88 43.06 11.24
C ASN A 704 -21.47 42.60 9.83
N TYR A 705 -20.35 41.89 9.68
CA TYR A 705 -19.89 41.32 8.40
C TYR A 705 -19.66 42.34 7.28
N THR A 706 -19.37 43.60 7.64
CA THR A 706 -19.19 44.71 6.68
C THR A 706 -17.88 44.64 5.89
N ARG A 707 -16.95 43.76 6.28
CA ARG A 707 -15.67 43.56 5.59
C ARG A 707 -15.53 42.17 4.99
N PHE A 708 -16.62 41.40 4.98
CA PHE A 708 -16.58 39.97 4.70
C PHE A 708 -16.55 39.65 3.19
N ASN A 709 -17.02 40.54 2.33
CA ASN A 709 -17.25 40.29 0.90
C ASN A 709 -16.09 39.61 0.12
N TYR A 710 -14.83 39.97 0.39
CA TYR A 710 -13.70 39.42 -0.37
C TYR A 710 -13.19 38.06 0.11
N ALA A 711 -13.48 37.64 1.35
CA ALA A 711 -13.00 36.35 1.86
C ALA A 711 -13.74 35.14 1.24
N PRO A 712 -15.09 35.08 1.23
CA PRO A 712 -15.82 34.06 0.49
C PRO A 712 -15.52 34.10 -1.00
N PHE A 713 -15.33 35.30 -1.57
CA PHE A 713 -15.00 35.44 -2.98
C PHE A 713 -13.59 34.92 -3.32
N LEU A 714 -12.62 35.10 -2.43
CA LEU A 714 -11.29 34.50 -2.54
C LEU A 714 -11.38 32.98 -2.45
N LEU A 715 -12.17 32.43 -1.52
CA LEU A 715 -12.39 30.99 -1.42
C LEU A 715 -12.99 30.40 -2.70
N GLY A 716 -14.02 31.04 -3.25
CA GLY A 716 -14.61 30.66 -4.53
C GLY A 716 -13.58 30.63 -5.67
N GLY A 717 -12.70 31.64 -5.72
CA GLY A 717 -11.60 31.68 -6.70
C GLY A 717 -10.56 30.59 -6.46
N LEU A 718 -10.24 30.29 -5.19
CA LEU A 718 -9.25 29.30 -4.79
C LEU A 718 -9.68 27.87 -5.15
N LEU A 719 -10.98 27.56 -5.07
CA LEU A 719 -11.55 26.28 -5.52
C LEU A 719 -11.26 25.99 -7.01
N ARG A 720 -11.01 27.04 -7.82
CA ARG A 720 -10.61 26.88 -9.22
C ARG A 720 -9.19 26.35 -9.41
N TRP A 721 -8.40 26.20 -8.33
CA TRP A 721 -7.13 25.48 -8.39
C TRP A 721 -7.30 24.00 -8.78
N ARG A 722 -8.53 23.47 -8.72
CA ARG A 722 -8.90 22.17 -9.31
C ARG A 722 -8.63 22.07 -10.81
N LEU A 723 -8.48 23.20 -11.52
CA LEU A 723 -7.98 23.21 -12.90
C LEU A 723 -6.56 22.64 -13.04
N LYS A 724 -5.75 22.71 -11.97
CA LYS A 724 -4.39 22.16 -11.88
C LYS A 724 -4.38 20.80 -11.17
N GLU A 725 -5.04 20.71 -10.01
CA GLU A 725 -5.09 19.49 -9.18
C GLU A 725 -6.55 19.06 -8.96
N GLY A 726 -7.04 18.11 -9.73
CA GLY A 726 -8.48 17.80 -9.87
C GLY A 726 -9.24 17.55 -8.56
N ASN A 727 -8.62 16.87 -7.58
CA ASN A 727 -9.24 16.60 -6.28
C ASN A 727 -8.78 17.53 -5.13
N ALA A 728 -8.15 18.66 -5.46
CA ALA A 728 -7.74 19.62 -4.43
C ALA A 728 -8.95 20.28 -3.75
N LEU A 729 -8.77 20.64 -2.47
CA LEU A 729 -9.79 21.32 -1.66
C LEU A 729 -11.11 20.54 -1.59
N VAL A 730 -11.07 19.21 -1.55
CA VAL A 730 -12.25 18.35 -1.31
C VAL A 730 -12.25 17.81 0.10
N ARG A 731 -13.36 17.96 0.82
CA ARG A 731 -13.56 17.49 2.20
C ARG A 731 -13.26 16.00 2.30
N GLY A 732 -12.51 15.59 3.32
CA GLY A 732 -12.10 14.20 3.54
C GLY A 732 -10.93 13.71 2.68
N LEU A 733 -10.52 14.45 1.64
CA LEU A 733 -9.33 14.18 0.82
C LEU A 733 -8.21 15.19 1.07
N ASP A 734 -8.55 16.46 1.33
CA ASP A 734 -7.63 17.56 1.56
C ASP A 734 -7.87 18.21 2.94
N PRO A 735 -6.90 18.17 3.86
CA PRO A 735 -7.04 18.78 5.19
C PRO A 735 -7.36 20.27 5.18
N LEU A 736 -6.97 21.01 4.13
CA LEU A 736 -7.36 22.42 4.00
C LEU A 736 -8.86 22.57 3.76
N ALA A 737 -9.46 21.68 2.97
CA ALA A 737 -10.89 21.69 2.71
C ALA A 737 -11.66 21.49 4.00
N ASP A 738 -11.21 20.55 4.84
CA ASP A 738 -11.82 20.28 6.14
C ASP A 738 -11.75 21.52 7.04
N ALA A 739 -10.61 22.21 7.10
CA ALA A 739 -10.45 23.43 7.89
C ALA A 739 -11.36 24.57 7.38
N LEU A 740 -11.45 24.74 6.07
CA LEU A 740 -12.32 25.74 5.43
C LEU A 740 -13.81 25.43 5.67
N SER A 741 -14.22 24.16 5.55
CA SER A 741 -15.58 23.73 5.87
C SER A 741 -15.95 24.03 7.32
N VAL A 742 -15.06 23.72 8.27
CA VAL A 742 -15.28 24.04 9.69
C VAL A 742 -15.41 25.55 9.92
N ALA A 743 -14.61 26.38 9.22
CA ALA A 743 -14.72 27.82 9.32
C ALA A 743 -16.07 28.34 8.80
N ILE A 744 -16.57 27.81 7.67
CA ILE A 744 -17.89 28.15 7.14
C ILE A 744 -19.00 27.71 8.10
N GLU A 745 -18.96 26.46 8.59
CA GLU A 745 -19.95 25.91 9.54
C GLU A 745 -20.00 26.76 10.82
N ARG A 746 -18.86 27.27 11.30
CA ARG A 746 -18.79 28.21 12.43
C ARG A 746 -19.44 29.54 12.12
N THR A 747 -19.19 30.13 10.94
CA THR A 747 -19.83 31.38 10.51
C THR A 747 -21.35 31.23 10.37
N LEU A 748 -21.82 30.11 9.81
CA LEU A 748 -23.25 29.80 9.75
C LEU A 748 -23.86 29.63 11.15
N SER A 749 -23.13 29.00 12.08
CA SER A 749 -23.56 28.93 13.48
C SER A 749 -23.60 30.30 14.17
N ASP A 750 -22.75 31.25 13.77
CA ASP A 750 -22.76 32.63 14.27
C ASP A 750 -24.00 33.38 13.77
N PHE A 751 -24.36 33.21 12.49
CA PHE A 751 -25.62 33.74 11.94
C PHE A 751 -26.86 33.24 12.70
N ALA A 752 -26.82 31.99 13.18
CA ALA A 752 -27.89 31.40 13.98
C ALA A 752 -27.92 31.91 15.45
N ARG A 753 -26.81 32.44 15.98
CA ARG A 753 -26.65 32.82 17.38
C ARG A 753 -26.44 34.34 17.52
N HIS A 754 -27.49 35.15 17.63
CA HIS A 754 -27.36 36.45 18.31
C HIS A 754 -28.69 37.12 18.70
N GLU A 755 -28.72 37.67 19.91
CA GLU A 755 -29.86 38.41 20.51
C GLU A 755 -29.98 39.87 20.02
N ASN A 756 -29.07 40.36 19.18
CA ASN A 756 -29.01 41.77 18.75
C ASN A 756 -29.00 41.91 17.22
N ARG A 757 -30.16 41.64 16.60
CA ARG A 757 -30.39 41.75 15.16
C ARG A 757 -30.55 43.20 14.74
N ASN A 758 -29.44 43.89 14.46
CA ASN A 758 -29.51 45.16 13.73
C ASN A 758 -29.74 44.90 12.24
N GLU A 759 -30.25 45.91 11.52
CA GLU A 759 -30.61 45.78 10.11
C GLU A 759 -29.41 45.43 9.21
N THR A 760 -28.22 45.91 9.54
CA THR A 760 -27.00 45.63 8.77
C THR A 760 -26.61 44.16 8.84
N PHE A 761 -26.66 43.56 10.04
CA PHE A 761 -26.41 42.15 10.25
C PHE A 761 -27.43 41.28 9.50
N LEU A 762 -28.73 41.58 9.62
CA LEU A 762 -29.77 40.82 8.94
C LEU A 762 -29.63 40.83 7.42
N ARG A 763 -29.21 41.97 6.84
CA ARG A 763 -28.88 42.05 5.42
C ARG A 763 -27.68 41.19 5.06
N ALA A 764 -26.63 41.18 5.89
CA ALA A 764 -25.46 40.34 5.66
C ALA A 764 -25.80 38.85 5.73
N VAL A 765 -26.59 38.41 6.73
CA VAL A 765 -27.05 37.01 6.85
C VAL A 765 -27.84 36.60 5.62
N SER A 766 -28.88 37.37 5.24
CA SER A 766 -29.72 37.09 4.08
C SER A 766 -28.94 36.98 2.76
N HIS A 767 -27.74 37.55 2.73
CA HIS A 767 -26.91 37.64 1.53
C HIS A 767 -25.81 36.57 1.50
N TYR A 768 -25.12 36.33 2.62
CA TYR A 768 -23.99 35.41 2.69
C TYR A 768 -24.38 33.98 3.06
N GLU A 769 -25.44 33.75 3.85
CA GLU A 769 -25.88 32.41 4.26
C GLU A 769 -26.03 31.44 3.07
N PRO A 770 -26.81 31.76 2.01
CA PRO A 770 -26.96 30.85 0.87
C PRO A 770 -25.66 30.65 0.08
N LEU A 771 -24.75 31.63 0.07
CA LEU A 771 -23.47 31.52 -0.63
C LEU A 771 -22.48 30.64 0.13
N LEU A 772 -22.50 30.70 1.46
CA LEU A 772 -21.69 29.86 2.32
C LEU A 772 -22.12 28.39 2.25
N GLU A 773 -23.43 28.11 2.18
CA GLU A 773 -23.94 26.75 1.92
C GLU A 773 -23.46 26.22 0.56
N GLN A 774 -23.52 27.03 -0.49
CA GLN A 774 -23.02 26.62 -1.81
C GLN A 774 -21.50 26.42 -1.83
N LEU A 775 -20.73 27.18 -1.05
CA LEU A 775 -19.30 26.95 -0.88
C LEU A 775 -19.00 25.65 -0.13
N LEU A 776 -19.86 25.23 0.81
CA LEU A 776 -19.77 23.91 1.44
C LEU A 776 -20.02 22.79 0.42
N ASP A 777 -21.03 22.93 -0.45
CA ASP A 777 -21.30 21.97 -1.53
C ASP A 777 -20.09 21.86 -2.48
N GLU A 778 -19.48 22.98 -2.85
CA GLU A 778 -18.26 22.98 -3.66
C GLU A 778 -17.08 22.32 -2.93
N LEU A 779 -16.90 22.55 -1.62
CA LEU A 779 -15.87 21.87 -0.82
C LEU A 779 -16.15 20.36 -0.68
N ALA A 780 -17.40 19.91 -0.79
CA ALA A 780 -17.74 18.50 -0.92
C ALA A 780 -17.49 17.93 -2.33
N GLY A 781 -17.22 18.79 -3.32
CA GLY A 781 -17.05 18.41 -4.72
C GLY A 781 -18.37 18.23 -5.48
N GLU A 782 -19.49 18.66 -4.89
CA GLU A 782 -20.86 18.43 -5.37
C GLU A 782 -21.59 19.73 -5.78
N GLY A 783 -20.84 20.81 -6.02
CA GLY A 783 -21.38 22.12 -6.32
C GLY A 783 -22.24 22.17 -7.58
N ARG A 784 -23.42 22.81 -7.48
CA ARG A 784 -24.41 22.83 -8.57
C ARG A 784 -24.66 24.21 -9.16
N ASN A 785 -24.20 25.28 -8.51
CA ASN A 785 -24.45 26.65 -8.97
C ASN A 785 -23.36 27.09 -9.98
N PRO A 786 -23.66 27.18 -11.29
CA PRO A 786 -22.70 27.64 -12.28
C PRO A 786 -22.35 29.13 -12.12
N ASP A 787 -23.17 29.90 -11.40
CA ASP A 787 -23.06 31.35 -11.24
C ASP A 787 -22.54 31.73 -9.84
N LEU A 788 -22.02 30.78 -9.05
CA LEU A 788 -21.54 31.02 -7.68
C LEU A 788 -20.58 32.21 -7.57
N LEU A 789 -19.60 32.30 -8.48
CA LEU A 789 -18.64 33.41 -8.47
C LEU A 789 -19.28 34.76 -8.88
N VAL A 790 -20.36 34.75 -9.65
CA VAL A 790 -21.14 35.96 -9.97
C VAL A 790 -21.92 36.38 -8.72
N ASP A 791 -22.57 35.43 -8.05
CA ASP A 791 -23.34 35.71 -6.85
C ASP A 791 -22.45 36.19 -5.70
N LEU A 792 -21.25 35.62 -5.53
CA LEU A 792 -20.23 36.08 -4.59
C LEU A 792 -19.67 37.47 -4.93
N TYR A 793 -19.64 37.86 -6.20
CA TYR A 793 -19.24 39.21 -6.59
C TYR A 793 -20.36 40.24 -6.37
N ASP A 794 -21.60 39.80 -6.48
CA ASP A 794 -22.80 40.58 -6.18
C ASP A 794 -23.05 40.69 -4.66
N ALA A 795 -22.28 39.93 -3.88
CA ALA A 795 -22.30 39.86 -2.43
C ALA A 795 -21.76 41.15 -1.76
#